data_AF-A0A139WDF6-F1
#
_entry.id   AF-A0A139WDF6-F1
#
_cell.length_a   1.000
_cell.length_b   1.000
_cell.length_c   1.000
_cell.angle_alpha   90.00
_cell.angle_beta   90.00
_cell.angle_gamma   90.00
#
_symmetry.space_group_name_H-M   'P 1'
#
loop_
_entity.id
_entity.type
_entity.pdbx_description
1 polymer ?
#
loop_
_entity_poly.entity_id
_entity_poly.type
_entity_poly.pdbx_seq_one_letter_code
_entity_poly.pdbx_strand_id
1 'polypeptide(L)'
;MYEKVNGEINTSAVHVVDLRSDTISKPTPEMREAMATAVVGDDVFGEDPTVAELERRSAELLGKEDAVFVASGTMANLIAIMVHCSQRGSEIISGDNGHTFRFEQGGPAQIAGVQASLIRNNSDGTFSLDELRDRIRKNPDCHEPYTTLVIIENTHNMCGGKVLPLDWIEKVKNISKEYNIPVHMDGARVMNAAVYLKVPVERVVRDVDTVCFCLSKGLGAPIGSILAGSKTFVDKARRTRKVLGGGWRQAGIIAAAGLVALDKMIDRLQEDHDHILQIARGISDMKSKTFQVDLSGVQTNILMMYLDKSIITAKEVQKRLASVFETDEVKVCVKTSSRDAGVIRFVTYWEISDQDVTAAVKKLQLDSCESHPYKHLLNFEPTVEQLSRVENIEAPKTLKETPLCDIDTKTSLEKLITDLKAWKELGVDVEYSDHGYKALTCLVQISTPDKDYIIDAIALKDELHALNEDYHVAKDKTMQRQDFRRRPLPPKFKDYARVDSHYLIGFYHKLKNELIEANLLRAVLDDCNNCCKILYPKVEDEAYLSVRRNVEEIHKRQLLVLEKLNSWRHQIAQYLDKNVGCVLSKSIKLKFCENERVLCYEPDPTKAKVLYDSKVLDVVVAKDQRGRKTVEYLIHFQVIVALFRPQLIKMFQGWNSSWDRYVSEEYVLKDTPENRQLQKDLAEKSQLQLGAYLYRRDRKKSRKTSTTAPSSDDCSSGSPTRMDTDDGQGVTSSSEDDSSIEEETVPIELTPELRACLEQDYCLINTKNKLVKLPAEPNVVTILENYWRHYANGQISDLNEKTSQRHRYPFNNTQRRRPEDVQRNLNICSEVLDGIRLYFDYTVNDLLLYKCEQGQIETKQAVYTSIHLDKEVSSSKNEVSYMDYITYPNNHDDYQNGNRQAMQRKRSLRSNKSTDAVSNGNSQDSAKAKASSSVDNNDSCGSRPLSLRLLPEHVYNQQPPPPCLVYGAIHLTRLFVKLPELLNAATIDEKKWTTLLNHTDTFIDYLNEHREWFGEKFYIDRQ
;
A
#
# COMPACT_ATOMS: atom_id res chain seq x y z
N MET A 1 -2.33 22.43 14.78
CA MET A 1 -1.07 21.71 15.05
C MET A 1 -1.40 20.24 15.28
N TYR A 2 -0.59 19.30 14.78
CA TYR A 2 -0.66 17.86 15.10
C TYR A 2 0.70 17.23 14.82
N GLU A 3 1.67 17.41 15.72
CA GLU A 3 2.96 16.73 15.56
C GLU A 3 2.81 15.26 15.93
N LYS A 4 3.12 14.39 14.96
CA LYS A 4 3.39 12.99 15.26
C LYS A 4 4.70 12.94 16.04
N VAL A 5 4.64 12.55 17.31
CA VAL A 5 5.79 11.93 17.98
C VAL A 5 6.01 10.57 17.32
N ASN A 6 6.74 10.56 16.20
CA ASN A 6 7.35 9.36 15.64
C ASN A 6 8.54 9.00 16.55
N GLY A 7 8.27 8.28 17.63
CA GLY A 7 9.29 7.86 18.58
C GLY A 7 8.72 6.81 19.52
N GLU A 8 9.58 5.89 19.95
CA GLU A 8 9.26 4.91 20.97
C GLU A 8 9.09 5.65 22.30
N ILE A 9 7.84 5.96 22.67
CA ILE A 9 7.55 6.51 23.99
C ILE A 9 8.04 5.50 25.01
N ASN A 10 9.01 5.90 25.83
CA ASN A 10 9.59 5.09 26.89
C ASN A 10 8.45 4.59 27.79
N THR A 11 8.13 3.29 27.68
CA THR A 11 6.85 2.70 28.13
C THR A 11 6.67 2.69 29.64
N SER A 12 7.70 3.09 30.38
CA SER A 12 7.68 3.35 31.82
C SER A 12 6.93 4.62 32.23
N ALA A 13 6.63 5.55 31.31
CA ALA A 13 6.12 6.89 31.61
C ALA A 13 4.66 7.18 31.18
N VAL A 14 3.99 6.25 30.49
CA VAL A 14 2.60 6.42 30.03
C VAL A 14 1.75 5.24 30.48
N HIS A 15 0.67 5.55 31.21
CA HIS A 15 -0.30 4.55 31.67
C HIS A 15 -1.27 4.18 30.54
N VAL A 16 -1.71 2.92 30.48
CA VAL A 16 -2.50 2.40 29.35
C VAL A 16 -3.75 1.70 29.85
N VAL A 17 -4.90 2.34 29.62
CA VAL A 17 -6.23 1.83 29.99
C VAL A 17 -6.89 1.24 28.73
N ASP A 18 -7.16 -0.07 28.71
CA ASP A 18 -7.66 -0.76 27.52
C ASP A 18 -9.14 -1.15 27.65
N LEU A 19 -10.03 -0.31 27.11
CA LEU A 19 -11.48 -0.49 27.17
C LEU A 19 -12.04 -1.01 25.83
N ARG A 20 -11.21 -1.62 24.98
CA ARG A 20 -11.64 -2.11 23.65
C ARG A 20 -12.62 -3.28 23.77
N SER A 21 -12.33 -4.26 24.64
CA SER A 21 -13.06 -5.52 24.75
C SER A 21 -12.60 -6.29 25.99
N ASP A 22 -13.53 -6.96 26.68
CA ASP A 22 -13.26 -7.89 27.77
C ASP A 22 -12.50 -9.15 27.32
N THR A 23 -12.51 -9.47 26.03
CA THR A 23 -11.66 -10.51 25.40
C THR A 23 -10.15 -10.21 25.44
N ILE A 24 -9.72 -9.13 26.11
CA ILE A 24 -8.31 -8.76 26.31
C ILE A 24 -7.83 -9.20 27.71
N SER A 25 -8.74 -9.65 28.58
CA SER A 25 -8.45 -10.17 29.91
C SER A 25 -7.37 -11.24 29.88
N LYS A 26 -6.29 -11.02 30.62
CA LYS A 26 -5.27 -12.05 30.84
C LYS A 26 -5.72 -13.03 31.94
N PRO A 27 -5.15 -14.24 32.00
CA PRO A 27 -5.30 -15.12 33.16
C PRO A 27 -4.74 -14.48 34.42
N THR A 28 -5.49 -14.58 35.53
CA THR A 28 -5.07 -14.18 36.88
C THR A 28 -3.84 -14.98 37.34
N PRO A 29 -3.11 -14.56 38.39
CA PRO A 29 -2.03 -15.37 38.97
C PRO A 29 -2.51 -16.76 39.42
N GLU A 30 -3.70 -16.84 40.01
CA GLU A 30 -4.29 -18.12 40.45
C GLU A 30 -4.67 -19.02 39.26
N MET A 31 -5.22 -18.47 38.17
CA MET A 31 -5.44 -19.24 36.95
C MET A 31 -4.12 -19.79 36.42
N ARG A 32 -3.03 -19.03 36.46
CA ARG A 32 -1.72 -19.48 35.96
C ARG A 32 -1.18 -20.65 36.78
N GLU A 33 -1.33 -20.60 38.10
CA GLU A 33 -0.98 -21.71 38.99
C GLU A 33 -1.85 -22.95 38.72
N ALA A 34 -3.17 -22.77 38.59
CA ALA A 34 -4.10 -23.84 38.27
C ALA A 34 -3.80 -24.50 36.91
N MET A 35 -3.47 -23.70 35.87
CA MET A 35 -3.05 -24.24 34.57
C MET A 35 -1.71 -25.00 34.67
N ALA A 36 -0.75 -24.50 35.46
CA ALA A 36 0.57 -25.11 35.61
C ALA A 36 0.55 -26.41 36.43
N THR A 37 -0.45 -26.58 37.31
CA THR A 37 -0.62 -27.74 38.21
C THR A 37 -1.75 -28.70 37.78
N ALA A 38 -2.40 -28.45 36.64
CA ALA A 38 -3.52 -29.21 36.14
C ALA A 38 -3.20 -30.71 35.93
N VAL A 39 -4.10 -31.59 36.37
CA VAL A 39 -4.05 -33.02 36.03
C VAL A 39 -4.73 -33.21 34.67
N VAL A 40 -3.98 -33.73 33.70
CA VAL A 40 -4.38 -33.82 32.29
C VAL A 40 -4.45 -35.26 31.78
N GLY A 41 -5.20 -35.44 30.69
CA GLY A 41 -5.34 -36.72 29.99
C GLY A 41 -5.54 -36.48 28.49
N ASP A 42 -6.31 -37.32 27.81
CA ASP A 42 -6.69 -37.10 26.41
C ASP A 42 -8.21 -36.92 26.29
N ASP A 43 -8.65 -35.68 26.03
CA ASP A 43 -10.07 -35.31 25.83
C ASP A 43 -10.72 -36.04 24.63
N VAL A 44 -9.96 -36.57 23.66
CA VAL A 44 -10.53 -37.41 22.59
C VAL A 44 -10.93 -38.80 23.11
N PHE A 45 -10.20 -39.34 24.09
CA PHE A 45 -10.56 -40.60 24.78
C PHE A 45 -11.50 -40.37 25.98
N GLY A 46 -11.73 -39.10 26.38
CA GLY A 46 -12.50 -38.75 27.58
C GLY A 46 -11.70 -38.93 28.88
N GLU A 47 -10.37 -38.97 28.79
CA GLU A 47 -9.47 -39.30 29.91
C GLU A 47 -8.88 -38.07 30.62
N ASP A 48 -9.17 -36.84 30.17
CA ASP A 48 -8.74 -35.61 30.85
C ASP A 48 -9.69 -35.24 32.01
N PRO A 49 -9.25 -35.39 33.28
CA PRO A 49 -10.15 -35.24 34.42
C PRO A 49 -10.49 -33.77 34.70
N THR A 50 -9.64 -32.83 34.29
CA THR A 50 -9.87 -31.39 34.50
C THR A 50 -10.85 -30.84 33.48
N VAL A 51 -10.84 -31.34 32.23
CA VAL A 51 -11.91 -31.08 31.25
C VAL A 51 -13.23 -31.66 31.73
N ALA A 52 -13.24 -32.92 32.17
CA ALA A 52 -14.45 -33.60 32.63
C ALA A 52 -15.12 -32.88 33.82
N GLU A 53 -14.34 -32.41 34.81
CA GLU A 53 -14.88 -31.66 35.94
C GLU A 53 -15.36 -30.26 35.53
N LEU A 54 -14.68 -29.57 34.61
CA LEU A 54 -15.15 -28.29 34.07
C LEU A 54 -16.50 -28.44 33.35
N GLU A 55 -16.64 -29.46 32.51
CA GLU A 55 -17.87 -29.76 31.80
C GLU A 55 -19.00 -30.11 32.78
N ARG A 56 -18.74 -31.02 33.74
CA ARG A 56 -19.69 -31.41 34.80
C ARG A 56 -20.19 -30.21 35.61
N ARG A 57 -19.28 -29.37 36.12
CA ARG A 57 -19.63 -28.17 36.89
C ARG A 57 -20.36 -27.13 36.07
N SER A 58 -20.06 -27.01 34.78
CA SER A 58 -20.74 -26.06 33.90
C SER A 58 -22.17 -26.50 33.56
N ALA A 59 -22.41 -27.80 33.38
CA ALA A 59 -23.75 -28.36 33.24
C ALA A 59 -24.59 -28.14 34.51
N GLU A 60 -24.03 -28.45 35.68
CA GLU A 60 -24.63 -28.22 37.00
C GLU A 60 -25.02 -26.74 37.22
N LEU A 61 -24.07 -25.83 37.00
CA LEU A 61 -24.27 -24.37 37.15
C LEU A 61 -25.37 -23.80 36.23
N LEU A 62 -25.59 -24.40 35.06
CA LEU A 62 -26.59 -23.98 34.08
C LEU A 62 -27.94 -24.72 34.20
N GLY A 63 -28.07 -25.71 35.09
CA GLY A 63 -29.24 -26.59 35.14
C GLY A 63 -29.48 -27.34 33.83
N LYS A 64 -28.41 -27.90 33.23
CA LYS A 64 -28.45 -28.69 32.00
C LYS A 64 -27.95 -30.13 32.26
N GLU A 65 -28.30 -31.07 31.38
CA GLU A 65 -27.98 -32.49 31.59
C GLU A 65 -26.49 -32.79 31.40
N ASP A 66 -25.84 -32.08 30.48
CA ASP A 66 -24.44 -32.29 30.08
C ASP A 66 -23.89 -31.00 29.43
N ALA A 67 -22.57 -30.92 29.27
CA ALA A 67 -21.88 -29.83 28.60
C ALA A 67 -20.61 -30.30 27.88
N VAL A 68 -20.12 -29.50 26.93
CA VAL A 68 -18.84 -29.72 26.24
C VAL A 68 -18.00 -28.44 26.22
N PHE A 69 -16.71 -28.58 26.50
CA PHE A 69 -15.70 -27.54 26.39
C PHE A 69 -15.21 -27.43 24.93
N VAL A 70 -15.17 -26.20 24.42
CA VAL A 70 -14.86 -25.89 23.02
C VAL A 70 -13.95 -24.67 22.91
N ALA A 71 -13.27 -24.51 21.78
CA ALA A 71 -12.20 -23.52 21.62
C ALA A 71 -12.66 -22.05 21.74
N SER A 72 -13.88 -21.74 21.32
CA SER A 72 -14.42 -20.37 21.29
C SER A 72 -15.95 -20.36 21.28
N GLY A 73 -16.56 -19.21 21.59
CA GLY A 73 -18.01 -19.02 21.48
C GLY A 73 -18.51 -19.25 20.05
N THR A 74 -17.74 -18.86 19.04
CA THR A 74 -18.05 -19.12 17.63
C THR A 74 -18.04 -20.61 17.29
N MET A 75 -17.14 -21.40 17.88
CA MET A 75 -17.20 -22.86 17.77
C MET A 75 -18.44 -23.42 18.51
N ALA A 76 -18.78 -22.90 19.69
CA ALA A 76 -19.99 -23.31 20.41
C ALA A 76 -21.28 -23.06 19.61
N ASN A 77 -21.43 -21.84 19.09
CA ASN A 77 -22.56 -21.40 18.28
C ASN A 77 -22.68 -22.22 16.99
N LEU A 78 -21.57 -22.40 16.26
CA LEU A 78 -21.55 -23.20 15.03
C LEU A 78 -21.89 -24.67 15.29
N ILE A 79 -21.38 -25.27 16.38
CA ILE A 79 -21.76 -26.63 16.78
C ILE A 79 -23.26 -26.71 17.10
N ALA A 80 -23.81 -25.76 17.86
CA ALA A 80 -25.23 -25.75 18.19
C ALA A 80 -26.11 -25.64 16.94
N ILE A 81 -25.71 -24.80 15.98
CA ILE A 81 -26.39 -24.68 14.68
C ILE A 81 -26.28 -25.98 13.89
N MET A 82 -25.09 -26.57 13.73
CA MET A 82 -24.91 -27.83 12.99
C MET A 82 -25.63 -29.04 13.61
N VAL A 83 -25.80 -29.08 14.94
CA VAL A 83 -26.47 -30.19 15.64
C VAL A 83 -28.00 -30.06 15.60
N HIS A 84 -28.56 -28.85 15.72
CA HIS A 84 -30.00 -28.61 15.61
C HIS A 84 -30.48 -28.56 14.15
N CYS A 85 -29.66 -28.02 13.25
CA CYS A 85 -29.95 -27.86 11.82
C CYS A 85 -29.27 -28.99 11.02
N SER A 86 -29.54 -30.25 11.40
CA SER A 86 -28.81 -31.43 10.93
C SER A 86 -28.99 -31.81 9.46
N GLN A 87 -29.74 -31.02 8.68
CA GLN A 87 -29.97 -31.19 7.25
C GLN A 87 -29.63 -29.90 6.48
N ARG A 88 -29.02 -30.01 5.30
CA ARG A 88 -28.82 -28.88 4.39
C ARG A 88 -30.19 -28.34 3.92
N GLY A 89 -30.33 -27.03 3.76
CA GLY A 89 -31.63 -26.40 3.51
C GLY A 89 -32.49 -26.20 4.78
N SER A 90 -31.89 -26.36 5.96
CA SER A 90 -32.42 -25.81 7.21
C SER A 90 -32.34 -24.27 7.23
N GLU A 91 -33.12 -23.65 8.10
CA GLU A 91 -33.16 -22.21 8.34
C GLU A 91 -33.15 -21.89 9.84
N ILE A 92 -32.23 -21.02 10.26
CA ILE A 92 -32.23 -20.39 11.60
C ILE A 92 -33.05 -19.10 11.56
N ILE A 93 -33.78 -18.81 12.63
CA ILE A 93 -34.29 -17.46 12.91
C ILE A 93 -33.40 -16.80 13.96
N SER A 94 -32.97 -15.57 13.72
CA SER A 94 -32.11 -14.81 14.65
C SER A 94 -32.31 -13.30 14.50
N GLY A 95 -31.78 -12.53 15.44
CA GLY A 95 -31.71 -11.08 15.37
C GLY A 95 -30.68 -10.58 14.34
N ASP A 96 -31.00 -9.52 13.60
CA ASP A 96 -30.13 -8.85 12.61
C ASP A 96 -28.85 -8.21 13.21
N ASN A 97 -28.80 -8.09 14.54
CA ASN A 97 -27.65 -7.61 15.31
C ASN A 97 -26.86 -8.71 16.03
N GLY A 98 -27.32 -9.97 15.99
CA GLY A 98 -26.72 -11.11 16.68
C GLY A 98 -25.32 -11.52 16.21
N HIS A 99 -24.48 -12.01 17.12
CA HIS A 99 -23.09 -12.40 16.88
C HIS A 99 -22.97 -13.50 15.82
N THR A 100 -23.79 -14.55 15.93
CA THR A 100 -23.90 -15.69 15.01
C THR A 100 -24.15 -15.31 13.55
N PHE A 101 -24.81 -14.18 13.31
CA PHE A 101 -24.98 -13.61 11.97
C PHE A 101 -23.82 -12.68 11.58
N ARG A 102 -23.40 -11.77 12.47
CA ARG A 102 -22.55 -10.63 12.10
C ARG A 102 -21.04 -10.82 12.22
N PHE A 103 -20.59 -11.69 13.13
CA PHE A 103 -19.18 -11.74 13.55
C PHE A 103 -18.56 -13.14 13.46
N GLU A 104 -19.28 -14.10 12.87
CA GLU A 104 -18.86 -15.51 12.76
C GLU A 104 -18.61 -15.94 11.32
N GLN A 105 -18.11 -15.03 10.48
CA GLN A 105 -17.77 -15.24 9.05
C GLN A 105 -18.91 -15.81 8.17
N GLY A 106 -20.16 -15.75 8.63
CA GLY A 106 -21.27 -16.42 7.95
C GLY A 106 -21.22 -17.96 8.05
N GLY A 107 -20.53 -18.50 9.05
CA GLY A 107 -20.39 -19.95 9.34
C GLY A 107 -21.68 -20.79 9.22
N PRO A 108 -22.88 -20.30 9.60
CA PRO A 108 -24.13 -21.01 9.35
C PRO A 108 -24.36 -21.32 7.87
N ALA A 109 -24.10 -20.36 6.98
CA ALA A 109 -24.22 -20.56 5.53
C ALA A 109 -22.98 -21.29 4.96
N GLN A 110 -21.78 -20.84 5.32
CA GLN A 110 -20.51 -21.33 4.75
C GLN A 110 -20.22 -22.79 5.12
N ILE A 111 -20.40 -23.16 6.39
CA ILE A 111 -19.95 -24.45 6.94
C ILE A 111 -21.14 -25.37 7.20
N ALA A 112 -22.20 -24.89 7.87
CA ALA A 112 -23.35 -25.72 8.20
C ALA A 112 -24.31 -25.94 6.99
N GLY A 113 -24.32 -25.04 5.99
CA GLY A 113 -25.23 -25.12 4.86
C GLY A 113 -26.68 -24.74 5.21
N VAL A 114 -26.83 -23.75 6.09
CA VAL A 114 -28.06 -23.32 6.76
C VAL A 114 -28.37 -21.86 6.41
N GLN A 115 -29.62 -21.57 6.04
CA GLN A 115 -30.11 -20.22 5.76
C GLN A 115 -30.36 -19.43 7.05
N ALA A 116 -30.23 -18.10 7.02
CA ALA A 116 -30.62 -17.23 8.13
C ALA A 116 -31.81 -16.33 7.75
N SER A 117 -32.92 -16.45 8.50
CA SER A 117 -34.09 -15.58 8.45
C SER A 117 -34.00 -14.56 9.58
N LEU A 118 -33.64 -13.31 9.24
CA LEU A 118 -33.30 -12.29 10.23
C LEU A 118 -34.49 -11.43 10.60
N ILE A 119 -34.73 -11.26 11.90
CA ILE A 119 -35.71 -10.33 12.48
C ILE A 119 -34.95 -9.12 13.00
N ARG A 120 -35.51 -7.91 12.87
CA ARG A 120 -34.85 -6.70 13.38
C ARG A 120 -34.83 -6.66 14.90
N ASN A 121 -33.66 -6.45 15.50
CA ASN A 121 -33.52 -6.22 16.93
C ASN A 121 -34.05 -4.85 17.37
N ASN A 122 -34.65 -4.83 18.54
CA ASN A 122 -34.97 -3.64 19.34
C ASN A 122 -33.70 -3.14 20.07
N SER A 123 -33.75 -1.91 20.61
CA SER A 123 -32.63 -1.28 21.33
C SER A 123 -32.30 -1.93 22.69
N ASP A 124 -33.18 -2.78 23.22
CA ASP A 124 -32.95 -3.63 24.39
C ASP A 124 -32.40 -5.03 24.03
N GLY A 125 -32.21 -5.30 22.74
CA GLY A 125 -31.76 -6.60 22.21
C GLY A 125 -32.88 -7.62 21.96
N THR A 126 -34.11 -7.37 22.37
CA THR A 126 -35.25 -8.22 22.00
C THR A 126 -35.56 -8.10 20.49
N PHE A 127 -36.55 -8.86 20.02
CA PHE A 127 -37.15 -8.67 18.69
C PHE A 127 -38.65 -8.97 18.72
N SER A 128 -39.35 -8.66 17.63
CA SER A 128 -40.80 -8.85 17.52
C SER A 128 -41.21 -10.32 17.64
N LEU A 129 -42.04 -10.63 18.63
CA LEU A 129 -42.57 -11.99 18.85
C LEU A 129 -43.62 -12.40 17.81
N ASP A 130 -44.27 -11.43 17.17
CA ASP A 130 -45.24 -11.70 16.12
C ASP A 130 -44.53 -11.88 14.77
N GLU A 131 -43.48 -11.09 14.49
CA GLU A 131 -42.60 -11.39 13.34
C GLU A 131 -41.92 -12.76 13.50
N LEU A 132 -41.57 -13.18 14.73
CA LEU A 132 -41.11 -14.55 14.98
C LEU A 132 -42.15 -15.61 14.58
N ARG A 133 -43.44 -15.41 14.90
CA ARG A 133 -44.52 -16.32 14.48
C ARG A 133 -44.78 -16.35 12.99
N ASP A 134 -44.54 -15.24 12.31
CA ASP A 134 -44.74 -15.07 10.87
C ASP A 134 -43.55 -15.58 10.03
N ARG A 135 -42.33 -15.57 10.59
CA ARG A 135 -41.13 -16.13 9.96
C ARG A 135 -41.01 -17.66 10.10
N ILE A 136 -41.68 -18.28 11.06
CA ILE A 136 -41.69 -19.74 11.22
C ILE A 136 -42.55 -20.37 10.12
N ARG A 137 -41.96 -21.23 9.29
CA ARG A 137 -42.63 -21.85 8.13
C ARG A 137 -43.47 -23.04 8.57
N LYS A 138 -44.79 -22.93 8.38
CA LYS A 138 -45.79 -23.87 8.88
C LYS A 138 -46.19 -24.85 7.78
N ASN A 139 -45.46 -25.96 7.68
CA ASN A 139 -45.47 -26.92 6.56
C ASN A 139 -44.88 -26.30 5.27
N PRO A 140 -43.56 -26.04 5.21
CA PRO A 140 -42.91 -25.45 4.04
C PRO A 140 -43.14 -26.28 2.77
N ASP A 141 -43.31 -25.61 1.62
CA ASP A 141 -43.41 -26.29 0.33
C ASP A 141 -42.03 -26.59 -0.30
N CYS A 142 -41.99 -27.18 -1.50
CA CYS A 142 -40.75 -27.60 -2.15
C CYS A 142 -39.81 -26.46 -2.59
N HIS A 143 -40.23 -25.20 -2.51
CA HIS A 143 -39.41 -24.01 -2.75
C HIS A 143 -38.81 -23.44 -1.44
N GLU A 144 -39.24 -23.92 -0.28
CA GLU A 144 -38.95 -23.34 1.03
C GLU A 144 -37.94 -24.17 1.85
N PRO A 145 -37.11 -23.52 2.70
CA PRO A 145 -36.29 -24.23 3.67
C PRO A 145 -37.12 -24.66 4.89
N TYR A 146 -36.55 -25.51 5.74
CA TYR A 146 -37.16 -25.91 7.00
C TYR A 146 -36.67 -25.03 8.16
N THR A 147 -37.55 -24.30 8.83
CA THR A 147 -37.19 -23.56 10.05
C THR A 147 -36.89 -24.55 11.19
N THR A 148 -35.63 -24.64 11.63
CA THR A 148 -35.17 -25.69 12.59
C THR A 148 -34.59 -25.16 13.89
N LEU A 149 -34.34 -23.86 14.03
CA LEU A 149 -33.75 -23.29 15.25
C LEU A 149 -34.07 -21.79 15.39
N VAL A 150 -34.36 -21.35 16.61
CA VAL A 150 -34.37 -19.92 16.99
C VAL A 150 -33.13 -19.59 17.81
N ILE A 151 -32.45 -18.48 17.53
CA ILE A 151 -31.26 -18.02 18.25
C ILE A 151 -31.51 -16.65 18.89
N ILE A 152 -31.12 -16.52 20.17
CA ILE A 152 -31.14 -15.28 20.95
C ILE A 152 -29.75 -15.02 21.57
N GLU A 153 -29.41 -13.77 21.91
CA GLU A 153 -28.10 -13.38 22.46
C GLU A 153 -28.25 -12.67 23.82
N ASN A 154 -27.62 -13.17 24.89
CA ASN A 154 -27.75 -12.58 26.24
C ASN A 154 -26.42 -12.63 27.04
N THR A 155 -25.80 -11.52 27.42
CA THR A 155 -26.16 -10.13 27.11
C THR A 155 -26.01 -9.79 25.62
N HIS A 156 -26.91 -9.00 25.05
CA HIS A 156 -26.77 -8.58 23.66
C HIS A 156 -25.71 -7.47 23.47
N ASN A 157 -24.57 -7.85 22.90
CA ASN A 157 -23.38 -7.03 22.67
C ASN A 157 -23.63 -5.80 21.78
N MET A 158 -24.27 -5.97 20.62
CA MET A 158 -24.48 -4.85 19.68
C MET A 158 -25.48 -3.80 20.18
N CYS A 159 -26.39 -4.19 21.08
CA CYS A 159 -27.32 -3.27 21.74
C CYS A 159 -26.73 -2.57 22.97
N GLY A 160 -25.47 -2.86 23.34
CA GLY A 160 -24.78 -2.24 24.48
C GLY A 160 -24.68 -3.12 25.73
N GLY A 161 -24.57 -4.44 25.58
CA GLY A 161 -24.53 -5.36 26.72
C GLY A 161 -25.88 -5.49 27.43
N LYS A 162 -26.98 -5.37 26.68
CA LYS A 162 -28.33 -5.40 27.23
C LYS A 162 -28.69 -6.78 27.75
N VAL A 163 -29.45 -6.82 28.84
CA VAL A 163 -29.98 -8.06 29.41
C VAL A 163 -31.39 -8.30 28.90
N LEU A 164 -31.62 -9.45 28.26
CA LEU A 164 -32.94 -9.78 27.73
C LEU A 164 -33.94 -10.03 28.87
N PRO A 165 -35.17 -9.48 28.82
CA PRO A 165 -36.20 -9.74 29.82
C PRO A 165 -36.57 -11.22 29.91
N LEU A 166 -36.58 -11.79 31.12
CA LEU A 166 -36.82 -13.23 31.33
C LEU A 166 -38.21 -13.67 30.85
N ASP A 167 -39.22 -12.80 30.92
CA ASP A 167 -40.57 -13.06 30.41
C ASP A 167 -40.62 -13.04 28.87
N TRP A 168 -39.74 -12.27 28.21
CA TRP A 168 -39.59 -12.31 26.75
C TRP A 168 -38.93 -13.61 26.30
N ILE A 169 -37.89 -14.08 27.01
CA ILE A 169 -37.28 -15.40 26.74
C ILE A 169 -38.30 -16.53 26.92
N GLU A 170 -39.10 -16.49 27.99
CA GLU A 170 -40.19 -17.46 28.23
C GLU A 170 -41.24 -17.43 27.10
N LYS A 171 -41.58 -16.25 26.57
CA LYS A 171 -42.48 -16.11 25.41
C LYS A 171 -41.88 -16.66 24.12
N VAL A 172 -40.59 -16.41 23.84
CA VAL A 172 -39.88 -17.04 22.70
C VAL A 172 -39.93 -18.56 22.82
N LYS A 173 -39.64 -19.11 24.00
CA LYS A 173 -39.67 -20.56 24.23
C LYS A 173 -41.06 -21.17 24.03
N ASN A 174 -42.10 -20.49 24.52
CA ASN A 174 -43.48 -20.93 24.33
C ASN A 174 -43.86 -20.94 22.84
N ILE A 175 -43.51 -19.89 22.07
CA ILE A 175 -43.71 -19.85 20.62
C ILE A 175 -42.95 -20.98 19.92
N SER A 176 -41.65 -21.15 20.17
CA SER A 176 -40.86 -22.21 19.53
C SER A 176 -41.38 -23.61 19.85
N LYS A 177 -41.94 -23.80 21.07
CA LYS A 177 -42.60 -25.04 21.49
C LYS A 177 -43.92 -25.33 20.74
N GLU A 178 -44.67 -24.33 20.30
CA GLU A 178 -45.86 -24.51 19.43
C GLU A 178 -45.50 -25.26 18.12
N TYR A 179 -44.27 -25.06 17.61
CA TYR A 179 -43.79 -25.61 16.34
C TYR A 179 -42.73 -26.72 16.50
N ASN A 180 -42.47 -27.17 17.74
CA ASN A 180 -41.42 -28.13 18.08
C ASN A 180 -40.00 -27.72 17.61
N ILE A 181 -39.71 -26.42 17.67
CA ILE A 181 -38.40 -25.84 17.31
C ILE A 181 -37.57 -25.59 18.59
N PRO A 182 -36.29 -25.98 18.64
CA PRO A 182 -35.39 -25.62 19.73
C PRO A 182 -35.04 -24.12 19.75
N VAL A 183 -34.69 -23.62 20.94
CA VAL A 183 -34.12 -22.29 21.16
C VAL A 183 -32.68 -22.45 21.65
N HIS A 184 -31.75 -21.80 20.96
CA HIS A 184 -30.36 -21.66 21.39
C HIS A 184 -30.09 -20.23 21.90
N MET A 185 -29.36 -20.12 23.01
CA MET A 185 -28.83 -18.85 23.49
C MET A 185 -27.32 -18.77 23.21
N ASP A 186 -26.91 -17.76 22.43
CA ASP A 186 -25.56 -17.21 22.55
C ASP A 186 -25.48 -16.51 23.91
N GLY A 187 -24.99 -17.23 24.89
CA GLY A 187 -24.80 -16.76 26.25
C GLY A 187 -23.36 -16.31 26.50
N ALA A 188 -22.66 -15.77 25.50
CA ALA A 188 -21.24 -15.38 25.62
C ALA A 188 -20.93 -14.47 26.82
N ARG A 189 -21.93 -13.76 27.37
CA ARG A 189 -21.86 -13.01 28.64
C ARG A 189 -23.05 -13.29 29.57
N VAL A 190 -23.60 -14.50 29.57
CA VAL A 190 -24.81 -14.83 30.37
C VAL A 190 -24.57 -14.69 31.87
N MET A 191 -23.32 -14.83 32.34
CA MET A 191 -22.96 -14.54 33.73
C MET A 191 -23.15 -13.05 34.07
N ASN A 192 -22.82 -12.11 33.17
CA ASN A 192 -23.11 -10.68 33.37
C ASN A 192 -24.62 -10.43 33.47
N ALA A 193 -25.44 -11.14 32.69
CA ALA A 193 -26.90 -11.06 32.78
C ALA A 193 -27.43 -11.60 34.12
N ALA A 194 -26.91 -12.73 34.60
CA ALA A 194 -27.26 -13.33 35.88
C ALA A 194 -26.91 -12.39 37.07
N VAL A 195 -25.70 -11.82 37.07
CA VAL A 195 -25.25 -10.86 38.10
C VAL A 195 -26.11 -9.58 38.10
N TYR A 196 -26.39 -8.99 36.93
CA TYR A 196 -27.25 -7.79 36.85
C TYR A 196 -28.68 -8.04 37.36
N LEU A 197 -29.27 -9.18 36.98
CA LEU A 197 -30.61 -9.58 37.43
C LEU A 197 -30.65 -10.07 38.88
N LYS A 198 -29.49 -10.37 39.48
CA LYS A 198 -29.31 -10.92 40.83
C LYS A 198 -30.07 -12.25 41.02
N VAL A 199 -29.96 -13.12 40.01
CA VAL A 199 -30.53 -14.48 39.99
C VAL A 199 -29.45 -15.51 39.59
N PRO A 200 -29.57 -16.79 39.99
CA PRO A 200 -28.71 -17.85 39.47
C PRO A 200 -28.77 -17.93 37.94
N VAL A 201 -27.64 -18.23 37.29
CA VAL A 201 -27.58 -18.30 35.82
C VAL A 201 -28.52 -19.35 35.24
N GLU A 202 -28.76 -20.46 35.95
CA GLU A 202 -29.83 -21.42 35.70
C GLU A 202 -31.18 -20.73 35.40
N ARG A 203 -31.61 -19.73 36.19
CA ARG A 203 -32.87 -19.03 35.94
C ARG A 203 -32.86 -18.26 34.62
N VAL A 204 -31.71 -17.73 34.19
CA VAL A 204 -31.56 -17.02 32.91
C VAL A 204 -31.64 -17.99 31.73
N VAL A 205 -31.11 -19.20 31.88
CA VAL A 205 -31.04 -20.22 30.80
C VAL A 205 -32.11 -21.31 30.89
N ARG A 206 -32.99 -21.27 31.90
CA ARG A 206 -34.11 -22.22 32.11
C ARG A 206 -34.93 -22.43 30.85
N ASP A 207 -35.23 -21.33 30.16
CA ASP A 207 -36.18 -21.27 29.05
C ASP A 207 -35.52 -21.45 27.67
N VAL A 208 -34.32 -22.03 27.59
CA VAL A 208 -33.67 -22.40 26.32
C VAL A 208 -33.17 -23.86 26.35
N ASP A 209 -33.16 -24.51 25.19
CA ASP A 209 -32.77 -25.92 25.08
C ASP A 209 -31.25 -26.09 25.16
N THR A 210 -30.51 -25.18 24.53
CA THR A 210 -29.04 -25.18 24.55
C THR A 210 -28.47 -23.78 24.71
N VAL A 211 -27.35 -23.65 25.41
CA VAL A 211 -26.71 -22.36 25.69
C VAL A 211 -25.21 -22.49 25.62
N CYS A 212 -24.53 -21.50 25.04
CA CYS A 212 -23.08 -21.35 25.17
C CYS A 212 -22.73 -20.28 26.22
N PHE A 213 -21.53 -20.33 26.80
CA PHE A 213 -20.95 -19.16 27.47
C PHE A 213 -19.43 -19.12 27.33
N CYS A 214 -18.84 -17.92 27.33
CA CYS A 214 -17.42 -17.74 27.12
C CYS A 214 -16.66 -17.60 28.44
N LEU A 215 -15.61 -18.41 28.60
CA LEU A 215 -14.66 -18.28 29.71
C LEU A 215 -13.62 -17.16 29.41
N SER A 216 -13.30 -16.95 28.13
CA SER A 216 -12.36 -15.92 27.64
C SER A 216 -12.98 -14.54 27.37
N LYS A 217 -13.70 -14.02 28.37
CA LYS A 217 -14.26 -12.65 28.42
C LYS A 217 -14.09 -12.10 29.85
N GLY A 218 -15.06 -11.39 30.43
CA GLY A 218 -14.98 -10.90 31.83
C GLY A 218 -14.61 -11.98 32.87
N LEU A 219 -14.91 -13.25 32.58
CA LEU A 219 -14.50 -14.41 33.37
C LEU A 219 -12.98 -14.71 33.38
N GLY A 220 -12.16 -14.07 32.54
CA GLY A 220 -10.69 -14.01 32.68
C GLY A 220 -9.85 -15.19 32.18
N ALA A 221 -10.45 -16.31 31.78
CA ALA A 221 -9.68 -17.47 31.26
C ALA A 221 -9.01 -17.14 29.90
N PRO A 222 -7.89 -17.78 29.52
CA PRO A 222 -7.17 -17.39 28.30
C PRO A 222 -7.89 -17.83 27.02
N ILE A 223 -8.54 -18.99 27.05
CA ILE A 223 -9.10 -19.69 25.90
C ILE A 223 -10.40 -20.35 26.34
N GLY A 224 -11.33 -20.54 25.40
CA GLY A 224 -12.38 -21.53 25.55
C GLY A 224 -13.77 -20.97 25.90
N SER A 225 -14.74 -21.85 25.73
CA SER A 225 -16.16 -21.61 25.98
C SER A 225 -16.83 -22.95 26.28
N ILE A 226 -17.97 -22.90 26.93
CA ILE A 226 -18.81 -24.07 27.19
C ILE A 226 -20.01 -24.03 26.26
N LEU A 227 -20.47 -25.20 25.83
CA LEU A 227 -21.77 -25.42 25.20
C LEU A 227 -22.53 -26.49 25.98
N ALA A 228 -23.72 -26.17 26.50
CA ALA A 228 -24.52 -27.07 27.35
C ALA A 228 -25.94 -27.28 26.80
N GLY A 229 -26.57 -28.40 27.17
CA GLY A 229 -27.89 -28.80 26.68
C GLY A 229 -28.38 -30.13 27.26
N SER A 230 -29.19 -30.85 26.48
CA SER A 230 -29.45 -32.27 26.77
C SER A 230 -28.21 -33.12 26.48
N LYS A 231 -28.07 -34.26 27.15
CA LYS A 231 -26.99 -35.21 26.89
C LYS A 231 -26.96 -35.68 25.44
N THR A 232 -28.15 -35.97 24.89
CA THR A 232 -28.35 -36.36 23.49
C THR A 232 -27.99 -35.28 22.47
N PHE A 233 -27.92 -34.00 22.88
CA PHE A 233 -27.36 -32.91 22.09
C PHE A 233 -25.83 -32.83 22.27
N VAL A 234 -25.33 -32.99 23.50
CA VAL A 234 -23.89 -32.93 23.80
C VAL A 234 -23.10 -34.09 23.18
N ASP A 235 -23.65 -35.30 23.14
CA ASP A 235 -23.07 -36.45 22.42
C ASP A 235 -22.83 -36.12 20.92
N LYS A 236 -23.78 -35.42 20.29
CA LYS A 236 -23.66 -34.94 18.91
C LYS A 236 -22.68 -33.76 18.83
N ALA A 237 -22.72 -32.84 19.80
CA ALA A 237 -21.84 -31.69 19.88
C ALA A 237 -20.36 -32.11 19.96
N ARG A 238 -20.01 -33.16 20.71
CA ARG A 238 -18.65 -33.74 20.75
C ARG A 238 -18.21 -34.29 19.39
N ARG A 239 -19.12 -34.90 18.61
CA ARG A 239 -18.83 -35.34 17.23
C ARG A 239 -18.57 -34.15 16.30
N THR A 240 -19.41 -33.12 16.34
CA THR A 240 -19.22 -31.89 15.54
C THR A 240 -17.95 -31.14 15.96
N ARG A 241 -17.64 -31.08 17.27
CA ARG A 241 -16.38 -30.54 17.82
C ARG A 241 -15.16 -31.25 17.20
N LYS A 242 -15.21 -32.57 17.01
CA LYS A 242 -14.13 -33.33 16.38
C LYS A 242 -13.95 -32.98 14.90
N VAL A 243 -15.04 -32.79 14.15
CA VAL A 243 -15.02 -32.37 12.73
C VAL A 243 -14.47 -30.95 12.57
N LEU A 244 -14.85 -30.02 13.45
CA LEU A 244 -14.38 -28.63 13.45
C LEU A 244 -12.99 -28.43 14.11
N GLY A 245 -12.19 -29.50 14.25
CA GLY A 245 -10.83 -29.43 14.81
C GLY A 245 -10.72 -29.14 16.32
N GLY A 246 -11.84 -28.92 17.02
CA GLY A 246 -11.88 -28.57 18.46
C GLY A 246 -11.77 -29.75 19.43
N GLY A 247 -11.63 -30.99 18.94
CA GLY A 247 -11.39 -32.16 19.79
C GLY A 247 -9.90 -32.29 20.10
N TRP A 248 -9.52 -31.77 21.27
CA TRP A 248 -8.14 -31.56 21.72
C TRP A 248 -7.61 -32.74 22.56
N ARG A 249 -6.34 -32.67 22.97
CA ARG A 249 -5.66 -33.71 23.76
C ARG A 249 -5.65 -33.33 25.25
N GLN A 250 -4.51 -32.84 25.76
CA GLN A 250 -4.33 -32.37 27.14
C GLN A 250 -4.96 -30.98 27.36
N ALA A 251 -6.25 -30.85 27.09
CA ALA A 251 -6.99 -29.59 27.25
C ALA A 251 -7.21 -29.20 28.73
N GLY A 252 -6.96 -30.12 29.67
CA GLY A 252 -7.04 -29.88 31.11
C GLY A 252 -6.24 -28.68 31.60
N ILE A 253 -5.10 -28.39 30.95
CA ILE A 253 -4.27 -27.19 31.21
C ILE A 253 -5.15 -25.94 31.19
N ILE A 254 -5.85 -25.68 30.08
CA ILE A 254 -6.69 -24.48 29.92
C ILE A 254 -8.06 -24.62 30.59
N ALA A 255 -8.57 -25.84 30.78
CA ALA A 255 -9.79 -26.09 31.54
C ALA A 255 -9.63 -25.73 33.03
N ALA A 256 -8.43 -25.85 33.61
CA ALA A 256 -8.16 -25.44 34.99
C ALA A 256 -8.39 -23.93 35.22
N ALA A 257 -8.03 -23.08 34.25
CA ALA A 257 -8.39 -21.66 34.29
C ALA A 257 -9.91 -21.43 34.18
N GLY A 258 -10.61 -22.32 33.46
CA GLY A 258 -12.07 -22.37 33.42
C GLY A 258 -12.69 -22.68 34.79
N LEU A 259 -12.13 -23.62 35.55
CA LEU A 259 -12.60 -23.92 36.91
C LEU A 259 -12.44 -22.71 37.85
N VAL A 260 -11.25 -22.09 37.88
CA VAL A 260 -11.00 -20.85 38.66
C VAL A 260 -11.95 -19.72 38.23
N ALA A 261 -12.31 -19.65 36.94
CA ALA A 261 -13.29 -18.69 36.46
C ALA A 261 -14.70 -18.92 37.04
N LEU A 262 -15.15 -20.17 37.14
CA LEU A 262 -16.43 -20.51 37.78
C LEU A 262 -16.40 -20.24 39.30
N ASP A 263 -15.28 -20.54 39.96
CA ASP A 263 -15.16 -20.40 41.42
C ASP A 263 -15.05 -18.95 41.92
N LYS A 264 -14.47 -18.04 41.11
CA LYS A 264 -14.03 -16.71 41.61
C LYS A 264 -14.36 -15.51 40.72
N MET A 265 -14.69 -15.71 39.45
CA MET A 265 -14.80 -14.61 38.48
C MET A 265 -16.25 -14.23 38.14
N ILE A 266 -17.25 -14.99 38.60
CA ILE A 266 -18.67 -14.69 38.36
C ILE A 266 -19.13 -13.49 39.20
N ASP A 267 -19.02 -13.55 40.52
CA ASP A 267 -19.51 -12.48 41.41
C ASP A 267 -18.78 -11.15 41.18
N ARG A 268 -17.49 -11.21 40.82
CA ARG A 268 -16.68 -10.01 40.53
C ARG A 268 -17.18 -9.19 39.34
N LEU A 269 -18.02 -9.76 38.46
CA LEU A 269 -18.57 -9.04 37.32
C LEU A 269 -19.38 -7.80 37.75
N GLN A 270 -19.89 -7.75 38.98
CA GLN A 270 -20.53 -6.54 39.53
C GLN A 270 -19.54 -5.35 39.57
N GLU A 271 -18.25 -5.58 39.85
CA GLU A 271 -17.22 -4.54 39.79
C GLU A 271 -17.10 -3.97 38.37
N ASP A 272 -17.11 -4.85 37.35
CA ASP A 272 -17.04 -4.41 35.95
C ASP A 272 -18.27 -3.56 35.56
N HIS A 273 -19.46 -3.89 36.07
CA HIS A 273 -20.69 -3.14 35.83
C HIS A 273 -20.64 -1.78 36.54
N ASP A 274 -20.16 -1.74 37.78
CA ASP A 274 -20.01 -0.51 38.55
C ASP A 274 -18.94 0.41 37.94
N HIS A 275 -17.81 -0.14 37.49
CA HIS A 275 -16.75 0.58 36.78
C HIS A 275 -17.24 1.22 35.47
N ILE A 276 -18.00 0.49 34.62
CA ILE A 276 -18.49 1.10 33.37
C ILE A 276 -19.59 2.14 33.65
N LEU A 277 -20.38 1.98 34.71
CA LEU A 277 -21.36 2.96 35.15
C LEU A 277 -20.69 4.24 35.70
N GLN A 278 -19.53 4.13 36.37
CA GLN A 278 -18.69 5.28 36.71
C GLN A 278 -18.20 6.02 35.46
N ILE A 279 -17.70 5.29 34.43
CA ILE A 279 -17.26 5.90 33.16
C ILE A 279 -18.43 6.59 32.44
N ALA A 280 -19.60 5.96 32.41
CA ALA A 280 -20.81 6.51 31.80
C ALA A 280 -21.25 7.81 32.49
N ARG A 281 -21.26 7.85 33.83
CA ARG A 281 -21.52 9.06 34.62
C ARG A 281 -20.52 10.16 34.28
N GLY A 282 -19.22 9.84 34.29
CA GLY A 282 -18.15 10.78 33.94
C GLY A 282 -18.33 11.45 32.56
N ILE A 283 -18.81 10.71 31.55
CA ILE A 283 -19.15 11.25 30.22
C ILE A 283 -20.43 12.09 30.26
N SER A 284 -21.45 11.67 31.01
CA SER A 284 -22.72 12.41 31.11
C SER A 284 -22.57 13.73 31.89
N ASP A 285 -21.75 13.77 32.94
CA ASP A 285 -21.55 14.94 33.79
C ASP A 285 -20.85 16.09 33.05
N MET A 286 -20.08 15.77 32.00
CA MET A 286 -19.50 16.73 31.06
C MET A 286 -20.55 17.53 30.26
N LYS A 287 -21.79 17.02 30.15
CA LYS A 287 -22.93 17.67 29.43
C LYS A 287 -22.58 18.08 27.99
N SER A 288 -21.71 17.32 27.34
CA SER A 288 -21.31 17.56 25.95
C SER A 288 -22.48 17.34 25.00
N LYS A 289 -22.61 18.23 23.99
CA LYS A 289 -23.53 17.99 22.86
C LYS A 289 -22.96 16.93 21.91
N THR A 290 -21.64 16.89 21.81
CA THR A 290 -20.88 16.03 20.89
C THR A 290 -20.79 14.60 21.38
N PHE A 291 -20.66 14.37 22.69
CA PHE A 291 -20.53 13.03 23.30
C PHE A 291 -21.77 12.73 24.14
N GLN A 292 -22.55 11.73 23.73
CA GLN A 292 -23.85 11.39 24.34
C GLN A 292 -23.87 9.94 24.83
N VAL A 293 -24.47 9.69 26.00
CA VAL A 293 -24.60 8.36 26.62
C VAL A 293 -25.99 8.18 27.22
N ASP A 294 -26.53 6.98 27.10
CA ASP A 294 -27.77 6.57 27.79
C ASP A 294 -27.43 5.96 29.15
N LEU A 295 -27.47 6.78 30.21
CA LEU A 295 -27.21 6.32 31.59
C LEU A 295 -28.22 5.29 32.09
N SER A 296 -29.49 5.37 31.71
CA SER A 296 -30.51 4.43 32.18
C SER A 296 -30.41 3.07 31.47
N GLY A 297 -29.79 3.05 30.29
CA GLY A 297 -29.50 1.86 29.52
C GLY A 297 -28.19 1.15 29.83
N VAL A 298 -27.34 1.63 30.75
CA VAL A 298 -26.13 0.91 31.19
C VAL A 298 -26.54 -0.19 32.17
N GLN A 299 -26.36 -1.45 31.76
CA GLN A 299 -26.80 -2.62 32.54
C GLN A 299 -25.64 -3.53 32.98
N THR A 300 -24.66 -3.78 32.11
CA THR A 300 -23.57 -4.73 32.40
C THR A 300 -22.20 -4.08 32.19
N ASN A 301 -21.19 -4.78 31.66
CA ASN A 301 -19.81 -4.27 31.50
C ASN A 301 -19.57 -3.50 30.19
N ILE A 302 -20.61 -3.10 29.46
CA ILE A 302 -20.52 -2.45 28.15
C ILE A 302 -21.21 -1.08 28.17
N LEU A 303 -20.54 -0.08 27.59
CA LEU A 303 -21.10 1.25 27.32
C LEU A 303 -20.98 1.59 25.84
N MET A 304 -22.04 2.14 25.27
CA MET A 304 -22.06 2.77 23.94
C MET A 304 -22.12 4.30 24.11
N MET A 305 -21.11 5.00 23.62
CA MET A 305 -21.10 6.46 23.50
C MET A 305 -21.39 6.85 22.05
N TYR A 306 -22.41 7.68 21.88
CA TYR A 306 -22.86 8.20 20.60
C TYR A 306 -22.21 9.57 20.34
N LEU A 307 -21.88 9.83 19.08
CA LEU A 307 -21.15 11.01 18.62
C LEU A 307 -21.95 11.79 17.58
N ASP A 308 -21.91 13.12 17.66
CA ASP A 308 -22.33 13.97 16.54
C ASP A 308 -21.32 13.85 15.39
N LYS A 309 -21.72 13.06 14.38
CA LYS A 309 -20.95 12.78 13.16
C LYS A 309 -20.66 14.02 12.31
N SER A 310 -21.37 15.14 12.51
CA SER A 310 -21.07 16.42 11.85
C SER A 310 -19.89 17.17 12.48
N ILE A 311 -19.59 16.87 13.76
CA ILE A 311 -18.51 17.50 14.52
C ILE A 311 -17.26 16.60 14.52
N ILE A 312 -17.42 15.30 14.80
CA ILE A 312 -16.28 14.39 14.95
C ILE A 312 -16.66 12.92 14.69
N THR A 313 -15.72 12.14 14.17
CA THR A 313 -15.91 10.69 13.93
C THR A 313 -15.33 9.85 15.07
N ALA A 314 -15.89 8.66 15.26
CA ALA A 314 -15.42 7.68 16.25
C ALA A 314 -13.93 7.32 16.07
N LYS A 315 -13.41 7.30 14.83
CA LYS A 315 -12.00 7.04 14.55
C LYS A 315 -11.08 8.18 15.00
N GLU A 316 -11.50 9.44 14.84
CA GLU A 316 -10.74 10.59 15.32
C GLU A 316 -10.74 10.65 16.86
N VAL A 317 -11.89 10.41 17.53
CA VAL A 317 -11.95 10.34 19.00
C VAL A 317 -11.11 9.18 19.54
N GLN A 318 -11.24 7.97 18.97
CA GLN A 318 -10.41 6.81 19.35
C GLN A 318 -8.91 7.11 19.20
N LYS A 319 -8.51 7.86 18.17
CA LYS A 319 -7.12 8.28 17.96
C LYS A 319 -6.65 9.31 18.98
N ARG A 320 -7.48 10.28 19.39
CA ARG A 320 -7.15 11.27 20.42
C ARG A 320 -6.98 10.60 21.80
N LEU A 321 -7.95 9.75 22.17
CA LEU A 321 -7.92 8.99 23.43
C LEU A 321 -6.66 8.10 23.53
N ALA A 322 -6.23 7.52 22.41
CA ALA A 322 -5.01 6.72 22.34
C ALA A 322 -3.70 7.54 22.23
N SER A 323 -3.78 8.86 22.00
CA SER A 323 -2.60 9.74 21.88
C SER A 323 -2.30 10.43 23.21
N VAL A 324 -1.01 10.54 23.55
CA VAL A 324 -0.55 11.27 24.75
C VAL A 324 0.51 12.27 24.33
N PHE A 325 0.36 13.53 24.76
CA PHE A 325 1.30 14.61 24.44
C PHE A 325 2.14 15.02 25.67
N GLU A 326 3.29 15.66 25.44
CA GLU A 326 4.13 16.19 26.55
C GLU A 326 3.40 17.26 27.37
N THR A 327 2.43 17.94 26.78
CA THR A 327 1.54 18.92 27.43
C THR A 327 0.37 18.32 28.22
N ASP A 328 0.04 17.04 28.04
CA ASP A 328 -1.13 16.44 28.72
C ASP A 328 -0.90 16.38 30.24
N GLU A 329 -1.80 16.96 31.04
CA GLU A 329 -1.76 16.86 32.52
C GLU A 329 -1.83 15.40 33.00
N VAL A 330 -2.43 14.52 32.19
CA VAL A 330 -2.72 13.12 32.50
C VAL A 330 -2.10 12.24 31.41
N LYS A 331 -0.97 11.58 31.73
CA LYS A 331 -0.20 10.72 30.81
C LYS A 331 -0.86 9.35 30.60
N VAL A 332 -2.07 9.35 30.06
CA VAL A 332 -2.92 8.15 29.93
C VAL A 332 -3.35 7.94 28.48
N CYS A 333 -3.04 6.77 27.94
CA CYS A 333 -3.53 6.25 26.67
C CYS A 333 -4.80 5.42 26.94
N VAL A 334 -5.96 5.86 26.46
CA VAL A 334 -7.23 5.12 26.56
C VAL A 334 -7.54 4.46 25.21
N LYS A 335 -7.55 3.13 25.17
CA LYS A 335 -7.86 2.37 23.95
C LYS A 335 -9.34 2.00 23.94
N THR A 336 -10.04 2.28 22.83
CA THR A 336 -11.49 2.07 22.69
C THR A 336 -11.85 1.41 21.36
N SER A 337 -13.09 0.96 21.18
CA SER A 337 -13.55 0.30 19.95
C SER A 337 -14.61 1.14 19.23
N SER A 338 -14.27 1.76 18.10
CA SER A 338 -15.28 2.27 17.17
C SER A 338 -16.18 1.13 16.66
N ARG A 339 -17.51 1.28 16.76
CA ARG A 339 -18.52 0.36 16.18
C ARG A 339 -18.89 0.75 14.76
N ASP A 340 -19.09 2.05 14.53
CA ASP A 340 -19.34 2.66 13.22
C ASP A 340 -18.62 4.03 13.15
N ALA A 341 -19.05 4.94 12.25
CA ALA A 341 -18.50 6.29 12.15
C ALA A 341 -18.77 7.20 13.37
N GLY A 342 -19.71 6.87 14.27
CA GLY A 342 -20.15 7.75 15.36
C GLY A 342 -20.63 7.04 16.62
N VAL A 343 -20.27 5.77 16.83
CA VAL A 343 -20.47 5.06 18.10
C VAL A 343 -19.14 4.45 18.54
N ILE A 344 -18.75 4.73 19.79
CA ILE A 344 -17.62 4.10 20.47
C ILE A 344 -18.15 3.16 21.55
N ARG A 345 -17.68 1.92 21.53
CA ARG A 345 -17.89 0.94 22.61
C ARG A 345 -16.71 0.99 23.58
N PHE A 346 -17.04 1.11 24.85
CA PHE A 346 -16.15 0.86 25.99
C PHE A 346 -16.58 -0.46 26.65
N VAL A 347 -15.61 -1.24 27.14
CA VAL A 347 -15.86 -2.50 27.86
C VAL A 347 -14.89 -2.63 29.04
N THR A 348 -15.43 -2.93 30.23
CA THR A 348 -14.68 -3.24 31.45
C THR A 348 -14.50 -4.75 31.64
N TYR A 349 -13.44 -5.13 32.36
CA TYR A 349 -13.10 -6.49 32.75
C TYR A 349 -12.08 -6.44 33.89
N TRP A 350 -11.79 -7.59 34.52
CA TRP A 350 -11.07 -7.69 35.81
C TRP A 350 -9.72 -6.97 35.95
N GLU A 351 -9.00 -6.65 34.87
CA GLU A 351 -7.73 -5.88 34.95
C GLU A 351 -7.94 -4.36 35.02
N ILE A 352 -9.18 -3.87 34.93
CA ILE A 352 -9.53 -2.45 35.00
C ILE A 352 -9.90 -2.09 36.45
N SER A 353 -9.12 -1.20 37.07
CA SER A 353 -9.32 -0.72 38.45
C SER A 353 -10.04 0.64 38.53
N ASP A 354 -10.43 1.07 39.74
CA ASP A 354 -10.89 2.44 40.01
C ASP A 354 -9.89 3.52 39.53
N GLN A 355 -8.58 3.22 39.54
CA GLN A 355 -7.56 4.14 39.05
C GLN A 355 -7.61 4.26 37.52
N ASP A 356 -7.85 3.15 36.81
CA ASP A 356 -8.03 3.11 35.36
C ASP A 356 -9.33 3.81 34.93
N VAL A 357 -10.41 3.60 35.67
CA VAL A 357 -11.69 4.32 35.52
C VAL A 357 -11.49 5.83 35.68
N THR A 358 -10.84 6.25 36.77
CA THR A 358 -10.55 7.66 37.06
C THR A 358 -9.65 8.27 35.97
N ALA A 359 -8.63 7.54 35.53
CA ALA A 359 -7.71 7.93 34.47
C ALA A 359 -8.42 8.09 33.11
N ALA A 360 -9.29 7.14 32.76
CA ALA A 360 -10.06 7.18 31.52
C ALA A 360 -11.06 8.34 31.50
N VAL A 361 -11.80 8.57 32.60
CA VAL A 361 -12.73 9.71 32.72
C VAL A 361 -12.00 11.04 32.57
N LYS A 362 -10.82 11.20 33.18
CA LYS A 362 -10.00 12.43 33.00
C LYS A 362 -9.54 12.63 31.56
N LYS A 363 -9.06 11.59 30.87
CA LYS A 363 -8.66 11.70 29.46
C LYS A 363 -9.85 11.99 28.54
N LEU A 364 -11.02 11.41 28.81
CA LEU A 364 -12.29 11.73 28.14
C LEU A 364 -12.70 13.20 28.36
N GLN A 365 -12.57 13.72 29.58
CA GLN A 365 -12.84 15.12 29.90
C GLN A 365 -11.92 16.07 29.10
N LEU A 366 -10.60 15.79 29.06
CA LEU A 366 -9.63 16.56 28.28
C LEU A 366 -9.94 16.55 26.77
N ASP A 367 -10.21 15.39 26.17
CA ASP A 367 -10.54 15.28 24.74
C ASP A 367 -11.96 15.79 24.38
N SER A 368 -12.85 15.91 25.37
CA SER A 368 -14.20 16.50 25.21
C SER A 368 -14.22 18.03 25.24
N CYS A 369 -13.18 18.65 25.81
CA CYS A 369 -13.05 20.09 25.80
C CYS A 369 -12.91 20.57 24.35
N GLU A 370 -13.76 21.51 23.97
CA GLU A 370 -13.58 22.35 22.79
C GLU A 370 -12.39 23.30 23.04
N SER A 371 -11.18 22.73 23.10
CA SER A 371 -9.89 23.40 23.26
C SER A 371 -9.40 23.89 21.89
N HIS A 372 -10.22 24.74 21.25
CA HIS A 372 -9.70 25.61 20.21
C HIS A 372 -8.53 26.39 20.81
N PRO A 373 -7.34 26.42 20.19
CA PRO A 373 -6.17 27.07 20.81
C PRO A 373 -6.43 28.55 21.14
N TYR A 374 -7.31 29.19 20.36
CA TYR A 374 -7.76 30.57 20.53
C TYR A 374 -9.16 30.67 21.18
N LYS A 375 -9.50 29.81 22.15
CA LYS A 375 -10.84 29.77 22.78
C LYS A 375 -11.28 31.12 23.37
N HIS A 376 -10.33 31.96 23.78
CA HIS A 376 -10.58 33.31 24.25
C HIS A 376 -11.00 34.27 23.11
N LEU A 377 -10.41 34.15 21.91
CA LEU A 377 -10.79 34.95 20.73
C LEU A 377 -12.16 34.54 20.14
N LEU A 378 -12.56 33.27 20.26
CA LEU A 378 -13.89 32.83 19.76
C LEU A 378 -15.06 33.52 20.47
N ASN A 379 -14.82 34.03 21.68
CA ASN A 379 -15.77 34.77 22.51
C ASN A 379 -15.46 36.29 22.54
N PHE A 380 -14.65 36.81 21.61
CA PHE A 380 -14.27 38.21 21.57
C PHE A 380 -15.45 39.11 21.17
N GLU A 381 -15.90 39.94 22.11
CA GLU A 381 -16.79 41.07 21.82
C GLU A 381 -15.97 42.38 21.72
N PRO A 382 -16.09 43.14 20.61
CA PRO A 382 -15.39 44.41 20.47
C PRO A 382 -15.90 45.45 21.47
N THR A 383 -14.98 46.20 22.06
CA THR A 383 -15.29 47.21 23.08
C THR A 383 -16.05 48.40 22.51
N VAL A 384 -16.70 49.19 23.39
CA VAL A 384 -17.36 50.45 22.99
C VAL A 384 -16.39 51.40 22.29
N GLU A 385 -15.12 51.45 22.71
CA GLU A 385 -14.05 52.25 22.09
C GLU A 385 -13.69 51.73 20.67
N GLN A 386 -13.70 50.40 20.48
CA GLN A 386 -13.49 49.78 19.16
C GLN A 386 -14.67 50.02 18.21
N LEU A 387 -15.87 50.28 18.72
CA LEU A 387 -17.06 50.63 17.93
C LEU A 387 -17.28 52.15 17.75
N SER A 388 -16.61 53.00 18.54
CA SER A 388 -16.74 54.47 18.44
C SER A 388 -15.88 55.10 17.34
N ARG A 389 -16.37 56.18 16.71
CA ARG A 389 -15.67 56.98 15.69
C ARG A 389 -14.37 57.57 16.24
N VAL A 390 -13.33 57.63 15.41
CA VAL A 390 -12.07 58.34 15.71
C VAL A 390 -12.13 59.74 15.09
N GLU A 391 -12.12 60.79 15.90
CA GLU A 391 -12.29 62.18 15.41
C GLU A 391 -10.98 62.84 14.95
N ASN A 392 -9.85 62.53 15.59
CA ASN A 392 -8.53 63.07 15.27
C ASN A 392 -7.61 61.98 14.71
N ILE A 393 -7.68 61.73 13.39
CA ILE A 393 -6.75 60.85 12.69
C ILE A 393 -5.50 61.65 12.31
N GLU A 394 -4.41 61.48 13.04
CA GLU A 394 -3.11 62.02 12.62
C GLU A 394 -2.63 61.36 11.33
N ALA A 395 -1.96 62.13 10.46
CA ALA A 395 -1.37 61.57 9.26
C ALA A 395 -0.12 60.73 9.64
N PRO A 396 0.05 59.51 9.11
CA PRO A 396 1.26 58.73 9.37
C PRO A 396 2.50 59.51 8.89
N LYS A 397 3.54 59.50 9.72
CA LYS A 397 4.86 60.08 9.42
C LYS A 397 5.42 59.45 8.14
N THR A 398 6.35 60.13 7.46
CA THR A 398 6.98 59.53 6.28
C THR A 398 8.08 58.54 6.66
N LEU A 399 8.38 57.61 5.76
CA LEU A 399 9.49 56.64 5.85
C LEU A 399 10.88 57.28 6.06
N LYS A 400 11.02 58.61 5.92
CA LYS A 400 12.26 59.36 6.21
C LYS A 400 12.33 59.90 7.64
N GLU A 401 11.17 60.07 8.29
CA GLU A 401 11.04 60.63 9.64
C GLU A 401 10.92 59.52 10.69
N THR A 402 10.41 58.35 10.29
CA THR A 402 10.37 57.15 11.10
C THR A 402 11.68 56.34 10.95
N PRO A 403 12.36 55.93 12.03
CA PRO A 403 13.50 55.02 11.98
C PRO A 403 13.07 53.57 11.73
N LEU A 404 13.92 52.81 11.05
CA LEU A 404 13.80 51.36 10.87
C LEU A 404 14.74 50.63 11.85
N CYS A 405 14.24 49.60 12.52
CA CYS A 405 14.98 48.73 13.42
C CYS A 405 14.97 47.28 12.95
N ASP A 406 16.15 46.72 12.71
CA ASP A 406 16.35 45.29 12.47
C ASP A 406 16.37 44.52 13.79
N ILE A 407 15.64 43.39 13.87
CA ILE A 407 15.49 42.55 15.05
C ILE A 407 15.88 41.12 14.68
N ASP A 408 17.10 40.72 15.01
CA ASP A 408 17.75 39.46 14.59
C ASP A 408 18.34 38.63 15.76
N THR A 409 18.28 39.18 16.98
CA THR A 409 18.94 38.64 18.18
C THR A 409 18.06 38.76 19.42
N LYS A 410 18.12 37.79 20.35
CA LYS A 410 17.32 37.76 21.60
C LYS A 410 17.19 39.11 22.29
N THR A 411 18.32 39.79 22.51
CA THR A 411 18.41 41.06 23.24
C THR A 411 17.84 42.25 22.45
N SER A 412 17.60 42.10 21.14
CA SER A 412 16.81 43.05 20.33
C SER A 412 15.31 42.76 20.45
N LEU A 413 14.91 41.48 20.45
CA LEU A 413 13.54 41.02 20.64
C LEU A 413 12.97 41.38 22.03
N GLU A 414 13.76 41.23 23.10
CA GLU A 414 13.39 41.63 24.46
C GLU A 414 13.15 43.15 24.59
N LYS A 415 13.93 43.96 23.84
CA LYS A 415 13.73 45.42 23.77
C LYS A 415 12.49 45.79 22.97
N LEU A 416 12.25 45.12 21.85
CA LEU A 416 11.02 45.27 21.06
C LEU A 416 9.78 45.00 21.93
N ILE A 417 9.73 43.86 22.62
CA ILE A 417 8.61 43.49 23.51
C ILE A 417 8.39 44.53 24.63
N THR A 418 9.43 45.26 25.04
CA THR A 418 9.33 46.34 26.02
C THR A 418 8.78 47.62 25.42
N ASP A 419 9.15 47.98 24.19
CA ASP A 419 8.67 49.17 23.48
C ASP A 419 7.21 49.00 23.00
N LEU A 420 6.84 47.84 22.46
CA LEU A 420 5.48 47.55 22.00
C LEU A 420 4.43 47.67 23.12
N LYS A 421 4.79 47.36 24.37
CA LYS A 421 3.92 47.52 25.55
C LYS A 421 3.55 48.97 25.88
N ALA A 422 4.21 49.96 25.27
CA ALA A 422 3.83 51.36 25.41
C ALA A 422 2.67 51.78 24.48
N TRP A 423 2.32 50.96 23.48
CA TRP A 423 1.37 51.29 22.42
C TRP A 423 0.07 50.51 22.53
N LYS A 424 -1.06 51.15 22.20
CA LYS A 424 -2.40 50.52 22.15
C LYS A 424 -2.76 49.94 20.78
N GLU A 425 -2.10 50.40 19.72
CA GLU A 425 -2.38 50.06 18.33
C GLU A 425 -1.05 49.84 17.61
N LEU A 426 -0.99 48.77 16.81
CA LEU A 426 0.21 48.34 16.07
C LEU A 426 -0.21 47.97 14.64
N GLY A 427 0.62 48.31 13.65
CA GLY A 427 0.57 47.69 12.34
C GLY A 427 1.38 46.39 12.37
N VAL A 428 0.80 45.26 11.96
CA VAL A 428 1.49 43.96 11.91
C VAL A 428 1.22 43.29 10.55
N ASP A 429 2.26 42.75 9.92
CA ASP A 429 2.13 41.85 8.77
C ASP A 429 3.28 40.83 8.75
N VAL A 430 3.16 39.77 7.93
CA VAL A 430 4.09 38.64 7.91
C VAL A 430 4.41 38.16 6.49
N GLU A 431 5.70 38.07 6.17
CA GLU A 431 6.15 37.44 4.93
C GLU A 431 6.41 35.95 5.18
N TYR A 432 5.71 35.09 4.43
CA TYR A 432 5.88 33.64 4.50
C TYR A 432 6.34 33.08 3.15
N SER A 433 7.24 32.10 3.19
CA SER A 433 7.64 31.34 2.00
C SER A 433 6.79 30.09 1.88
N ASP A 434 6.00 30.02 0.80
CA ASP A 434 5.24 28.83 0.39
C ASP A 434 6.11 27.81 -0.37
N HIS A 435 7.39 28.10 -0.58
CA HIS A 435 8.29 27.27 -1.38
C HIS A 435 8.71 25.98 -0.65
N GLY A 436 8.62 25.96 0.68
CA GLY A 436 8.79 24.77 1.52
C GLY A 436 7.57 23.84 1.50
N TYR A 437 7.63 22.72 2.23
CA TYR A 437 6.48 21.86 2.48
C TYR A 437 5.65 22.36 3.67
N LYS A 438 6.33 22.74 4.75
CA LYS A 438 5.74 23.61 5.78
C LYS A 438 5.85 25.05 5.27
N ALA A 439 4.75 25.81 5.26
CA ALA A 439 4.83 27.25 5.06
C ALA A 439 5.64 27.85 6.22
N LEU A 440 6.65 28.66 5.90
CA LEU A 440 7.58 29.22 6.88
C LEU A 440 7.47 30.74 6.90
N THR A 441 7.05 31.32 8.03
CA THR A 441 7.20 32.76 8.28
C THR A 441 8.69 33.11 8.22
N CYS A 442 9.05 33.95 7.25
CA CYS A 442 10.42 34.33 6.93
C CYS A 442 10.80 35.69 7.51
N LEU A 443 9.81 36.57 7.69
CA LEU A 443 9.91 37.87 8.38
C LEU A 443 8.60 38.16 9.12
N VAL A 444 8.67 38.84 10.26
CA VAL A 444 7.53 39.52 10.87
C VAL A 444 7.79 41.03 10.82
N GLN A 445 6.77 41.80 10.44
CA GLN A 445 6.81 43.25 10.31
C GLN A 445 5.96 43.84 11.45
N ILE A 446 6.49 44.82 12.20
CA ILE A 446 5.70 45.54 13.21
C ILE A 446 5.99 47.04 13.11
N SER A 447 4.96 47.87 12.97
CA SER A 447 5.08 49.33 12.94
C SER A 447 4.29 49.95 14.08
N THR A 448 4.95 50.85 14.82
CA THR A 448 4.33 51.75 15.80
C THR A 448 4.11 53.13 15.16
N PRO A 449 3.40 54.06 15.82
CA PRO A 449 3.33 55.46 15.38
C PRO A 449 4.69 56.21 15.38
N ASP A 450 5.79 55.60 15.83
CA ASP A 450 7.11 56.23 15.92
C ASP A 450 8.30 55.42 15.37
N LYS A 451 8.15 54.13 15.05
CA LYS A 451 9.23 53.23 14.58
C LYS A 451 8.68 52.12 13.67
N ASP A 452 9.52 51.62 12.77
CA ASP A 452 9.26 50.38 12.02
C ASP A 452 10.24 49.29 12.44
N TYR A 453 9.77 48.05 12.56
CA TYR A 453 10.54 46.89 12.97
C TYR A 453 10.45 45.76 11.94
N ILE A 454 11.60 45.22 11.54
CA ILE A 454 11.68 44.00 10.72
C ILE A 454 12.38 42.91 11.55
N ILE A 455 11.64 41.85 11.82
CA ILE A 455 12.08 40.72 12.63
C ILE A 455 12.50 39.58 11.69
N ASP A 456 13.75 39.11 11.81
CA ASP A 456 14.20 37.93 11.08
C ASP A 456 13.68 36.66 11.76
N ALA A 457 12.51 36.22 11.30
CA ALA A 457 11.81 35.06 11.84
C ALA A 457 12.55 33.72 11.59
N ILE A 458 13.57 33.70 10.72
CA ILE A 458 14.44 32.53 10.53
C ILE A 458 15.58 32.53 11.56
N ALA A 459 16.14 33.70 11.87
CA ALA A 459 17.19 33.85 12.89
C ALA A 459 16.66 33.64 14.32
N LEU A 460 15.46 34.15 14.62
CA LEU A 460 14.86 34.13 15.96
C LEU A 460 13.88 32.97 16.20
N LYS A 461 13.81 32.01 15.27
CA LYS A 461 12.76 30.98 15.15
C LYS A 461 12.32 30.34 16.47
N ASP A 462 13.26 29.95 17.32
CA ASP A 462 12.97 29.21 18.57
C ASP A 462 12.55 30.15 19.73
N GLU A 463 12.74 31.46 19.58
CA GLU A 463 12.44 32.51 20.57
C GLU A 463 11.17 33.32 20.23
N LEU A 464 10.66 33.22 19.00
CA LEU A 464 9.43 33.88 18.53
C LEU A 464 8.17 33.52 19.33
N HIS A 465 8.21 32.45 20.14
CA HIS A 465 7.09 32.07 21.01
C HIS A 465 6.66 33.19 21.98
N ALA A 466 7.53 34.17 22.23
CA ALA A 466 7.24 35.39 23.00
C ALA A 466 6.36 36.43 22.26
N LEU A 467 5.99 36.20 20.99
CA LEU A 467 5.18 37.09 20.15
C LEU A 467 3.81 36.50 19.73
N ASN A 468 3.36 35.40 20.34
CA ASN A 468 2.20 34.62 19.89
C ASN A 468 0.82 35.24 20.26
N GLU A 469 0.51 36.44 19.75
CA GLU A 469 -0.87 36.91 19.55
C GLU A 469 -1.01 37.46 18.11
N ASP A 470 -2.20 37.33 17.52
CA ASP A 470 -2.37 37.20 16.06
C ASP A 470 -2.36 38.51 15.24
N TYR A 471 -2.52 38.38 13.92
CA TYR A 471 -3.38 39.16 12.98
C TYR A 471 -2.78 39.34 11.56
N HIS A 472 -3.64 39.73 10.62
CA HIS A 472 -3.50 39.65 9.15
C HIS A 472 -4.43 40.70 8.48
N VAL A 473 -4.29 41.19 7.23
CA VAL A 473 -3.25 41.17 6.16
C VAL A 473 -3.71 42.15 5.04
N ALA A 474 -2.77 42.68 4.22
CA ALA A 474 -2.89 43.07 2.79
C ALA A 474 -2.85 44.56 2.35
N LYS A 475 -1.86 44.87 1.50
CA LYS A 475 -2.09 45.28 0.08
C LYS A 475 -0.83 45.19 -0.79
N ASP A 476 -1.05 45.20 -2.11
CA ASP A 476 -0.07 44.98 -3.21
C ASP A 476 0.74 43.65 -3.12
N LYS A 477 1.13 43.11 -4.28
CA LYS A 477 1.60 41.71 -4.43
C LYS A 477 2.67 41.54 -5.52
N THR A 478 3.34 42.61 -5.95
CA THR A 478 4.36 42.54 -7.01
C THR A 478 5.62 41.74 -6.62
N MET A 479 5.97 41.66 -5.33
CA MET A 479 7.12 40.86 -4.85
C MET A 479 6.76 39.57 -4.10
N GLN A 480 5.47 39.31 -3.80
CA GLN A 480 4.97 38.17 -3.02
C GLN A 480 5.24 36.76 -3.62
N ARG A 481 5.95 36.66 -4.76
CA ARG A 481 6.42 35.40 -5.36
C ARG A 481 7.94 35.24 -5.31
N GLN A 482 8.65 36.07 -4.56
CA GLN A 482 10.09 35.96 -4.31
C GLN A 482 10.37 35.05 -3.11
N ASP A 483 11.50 34.35 -3.11
CA ASP A 483 11.87 33.50 -1.98
C ASP A 483 12.51 34.31 -0.83
N PHE A 484 11.68 34.72 0.13
CA PHE A 484 12.09 35.45 1.33
C PHE A 484 13.01 34.65 2.28
N ARG A 485 13.30 33.37 2.01
CA ARG A 485 14.31 32.58 2.74
C ARG A 485 15.76 32.96 2.40
N ARG A 486 15.98 33.78 1.37
CA ARG A 486 17.33 34.24 0.97
C ARG A 486 18.01 35.04 2.09
N ARG A 487 19.28 34.74 2.35
CA ARG A 487 20.15 35.47 3.30
C ARG A 487 21.53 35.72 2.67
N PRO A 488 22.18 36.88 2.93
CA PRO A 488 21.65 38.05 3.64
C PRO A 488 20.44 38.65 2.90
N LEU A 489 19.49 39.21 3.65
CA LEU A 489 18.25 39.73 3.08
C LEU A 489 18.53 41.00 2.23
N PRO A 490 18.13 41.06 0.95
CA PRO A 490 18.42 42.22 0.12
C PRO A 490 17.75 43.50 0.63
N PRO A 491 18.38 44.69 0.56
CA PRO A 491 17.78 45.94 1.04
C PRO A 491 16.38 46.19 0.47
N LYS A 492 16.17 45.95 -0.83
CA LYS A 492 14.85 46.08 -1.49
C LYS A 492 13.75 45.21 -0.88
N PHE A 493 14.09 44.10 -0.24
CA PHE A 493 13.11 43.22 0.44
C PHE A 493 12.75 43.81 1.81
N LYS A 494 13.68 44.50 2.49
CA LYS A 494 13.40 45.30 3.69
C LYS A 494 12.57 46.54 3.35
N ASP A 495 12.94 47.26 2.29
CA ASP A 495 12.19 48.44 1.83
C ASP A 495 10.73 48.09 1.47
N TYR A 496 10.52 46.93 0.84
CA TYR A 496 9.19 46.37 0.55
C TYR A 496 8.44 46.02 1.85
N ALA A 497 9.00 45.13 2.67
CA ALA A 497 8.38 44.68 3.93
C ALA A 497 8.20 45.80 4.96
N ARG A 498 8.87 46.95 4.80
CA ARG A 498 8.62 48.14 5.62
C ARG A 498 7.36 48.88 5.20
N VAL A 499 7.07 48.96 3.90
CA VAL A 499 5.94 49.74 3.38
C VAL A 499 4.60 49.11 3.74
N ASP A 500 4.54 47.78 3.76
CA ASP A 500 3.29 47.02 3.94
C ASP A 500 2.71 47.18 5.35
N SER A 501 3.54 47.23 6.40
CA SER A 501 3.10 47.47 7.79
C SER A 501 2.97 48.95 8.18
N HIS A 502 3.85 49.83 7.66
CA HIS A 502 4.03 51.22 8.12
C HIS A 502 2.76 52.09 8.07
N TYR A 503 1.91 51.89 7.07
CA TYR A 503 0.70 52.72 6.89
C TYR A 503 -0.57 52.11 7.51
N LEU A 504 -0.52 50.90 8.09
CA LEU A 504 -1.71 50.16 8.52
C LEU A 504 -2.55 50.90 9.57
N ILE A 505 -1.92 51.51 10.58
CA ILE A 505 -2.64 52.25 11.65
C ILE A 505 -3.46 53.42 11.04
N GLY A 506 -2.85 54.20 10.14
CA GLY A 506 -3.50 55.32 9.48
C GLY A 506 -4.58 54.93 8.46
N PHE A 507 -4.54 53.70 7.95
CA PHE A 507 -5.64 53.12 7.15
C PHE A 507 -6.74 52.52 8.04
N TYR A 508 -6.40 51.89 9.16
CA TYR A 508 -7.35 51.31 10.11
C TYR A 508 -8.36 52.34 10.61
N HIS A 509 -7.92 53.52 11.08
CA HIS A 509 -8.86 54.55 11.56
C HIS A 509 -9.79 55.09 10.47
N LYS A 510 -9.30 55.21 9.23
CA LYS A 510 -10.11 55.67 8.08
C LYS A 510 -11.16 54.63 7.70
N LEU A 511 -10.74 53.39 7.49
CA LEU A 511 -11.63 52.28 7.15
C LEU A 511 -12.64 52.01 8.27
N LYS A 512 -12.24 52.12 9.54
CA LYS A 512 -13.13 52.06 10.71
C LYS A 512 -14.22 53.13 10.64
N ASN A 513 -13.86 54.39 10.38
CA ASN A 513 -14.83 55.47 10.26
C ASN A 513 -15.77 55.29 9.05
N GLU A 514 -15.25 54.87 7.89
CA GLU A 514 -16.06 54.55 6.70
C GLU A 514 -17.04 53.40 6.96
N LEU A 515 -16.61 52.35 7.67
CA LEU A 515 -17.46 51.21 8.07
C LEU A 515 -18.49 51.57 9.15
N ILE A 516 -18.24 52.59 9.98
CA ILE A 516 -19.22 53.16 10.91
C ILE A 516 -20.28 53.96 10.13
N GLU A 517 -19.87 54.80 9.19
CA GLU A 517 -20.79 55.58 8.34
C GLU A 517 -21.65 54.69 7.43
N ALA A 518 -21.10 53.56 6.96
CA ALA A 518 -21.85 52.53 6.23
C ALA A 518 -22.70 51.60 7.13
N ASN A 519 -22.60 51.70 8.46
CA ASN A 519 -23.20 50.77 9.43
C ASN A 519 -22.82 49.29 9.20
N LEU A 520 -21.60 49.03 8.72
CA LEU A 520 -21.07 47.69 8.41
C LEU A 520 -20.01 47.20 9.40
N LEU A 521 -19.43 48.08 10.23
CA LEU A 521 -18.31 47.72 11.12
C LEU A 521 -18.57 46.48 11.97
N ARG A 522 -19.76 46.35 12.56
CA ARG A 522 -20.10 45.18 13.40
C ARG A 522 -20.14 43.89 12.58
N ALA A 523 -20.76 43.90 11.41
CA ALA A 523 -20.81 42.74 10.51
C ALA A 523 -19.41 42.32 10.05
N VAL A 524 -18.55 43.27 9.70
CA VAL A 524 -17.15 42.99 9.33
C VAL A 524 -16.36 42.38 10.50
N LEU A 525 -16.54 42.88 11.72
CA LEU A 525 -15.89 42.30 12.91
C LEU A 525 -16.41 40.89 13.23
N ASP A 526 -17.72 40.65 13.09
CA ASP A 526 -18.31 39.33 13.29
C ASP A 526 -17.88 38.34 12.18
N ASP A 527 -17.73 38.79 10.93
CA ASP A 527 -17.18 38.00 9.83
C ASP A 527 -15.68 37.70 10.00
N CYS A 528 -14.87 38.66 10.50
CA CYS A 528 -13.49 38.39 10.90
C CYS A 528 -13.42 37.35 12.02
N ASN A 529 -14.24 37.49 13.07
CA ASN A 529 -14.38 36.49 14.13
C ASN A 529 -14.82 35.13 13.58
N ASN A 530 -15.66 35.08 12.55
CA ASN A 530 -16.09 33.85 11.89
C ASN A 530 -14.97 33.23 11.04
N CYS A 531 -14.15 34.02 10.34
CA CYS A 531 -12.93 33.54 9.70
C CYS A 531 -11.96 32.92 10.71
N CYS A 532 -11.78 33.54 11.89
CA CYS A 532 -10.94 33.01 12.98
C CYS A 532 -11.49 31.72 13.64
N LYS A 533 -12.78 31.38 13.42
CA LYS A 533 -13.36 30.07 13.81
C LYS A 533 -13.06 28.96 12.81
N ILE A 534 -12.61 29.29 11.60
CA ILE A 534 -12.22 28.29 10.58
C ILE A 534 -10.82 27.78 10.92
N LEU A 535 -10.77 26.74 11.76
CA LEU A 535 -9.58 25.89 11.89
C LEU A 535 -9.07 25.51 10.50
N TYR A 536 -7.77 25.72 10.25
CA TYR A 536 -7.11 25.30 9.01
C TYR A 536 -7.55 23.88 8.63
N PRO A 537 -8.17 23.69 7.45
CA PRO A 537 -8.65 22.37 7.06
C PRO A 537 -7.46 21.40 7.06
N LYS A 538 -7.59 20.30 7.80
CA LYS A 538 -6.68 19.16 7.63
C LYS A 538 -6.68 18.80 6.14
N VAL A 539 -5.53 18.38 5.61
CA VAL A 539 -5.47 17.84 4.25
C VAL A 539 -6.46 16.68 4.17
N GLU A 540 -7.58 16.91 3.49
CA GLU A 540 -8.66 15.94 3.37
C GLU A 540 -8.15 14.70 2.64
N ASP A 541 -8.65 13.52 3.01
CA ASP A 541 -8.33 12.28 2.27
C ASP A 541 -8.73 12.42 0.79
N GLU A 542 -9.71 13.27 0.47
CA GLU A 542 -10.18 13.62 -0.87
C GLU A 542 -9.37 14.73 -1.58
N ALA A 543 -8.28 15.26 -1.00
CA ALA A 543 -7.51 16.36 -1.60
C ALA A 543 -7.01 16.07 -3.03
N TYR A 544 -6.84 14.80 -3.40
CA TYR A 544 -6.49 14.38 -4.77
C TYR A 544 -7.61 14.64 -5.80
N LEU A 545 -8.89 14.75 -5.37
CA LEU A 545 -10.02 15.13 -6.22
C LEU A 545 -9.94 16.59 -6.68
N SER A 546 -9.20 17.46 -5.99
CA SER A 546 -8.92 18.83 -6.49
C SER A 546 -8.21 18.83 -7.85
N VAL A 547 -7.43 17.79 -8.14
CA VAL A 547 -6.73 17.56 -9.42
C VAL A 547 -7.71 17.17 -10.54
N ARG A 548 -8.89 16.61 -10.20
CA ARG A 548 -9.94 16.23 -11.17
C ARG A 548 -10.65 17.42 -11.81
N ARG A 549 -10.46 18.66 -11.33
CA ARG A 549 -11.18 19.88 -11.79
C ARG A 549 -11.19 20.16 -13.31
N ASN A 550 -10.41 19.45 -14.13
CA ASN A 550 -10.41 19.53 -15.60
C ASN A 550 -10.57 18.16 -16.30
N VAL A 551 -11.13 17.14 -15.63
CA VAL A 551 -11.30 15.77 -16.17
C VAL A 551 -12.66 15.21 -15.77
N GLU A 552 -13.54 15.04 -16.76
CA GLU A 552 -14.94 14.65 -16.54
C GLU A 552 -15.07 13.18 -16.08
N GLU A 553 -14.44 12.25 -16.78
CA GLU A 553 -14.45 10.81 -16.44
C GLU A 553 -13.07 10.30 -15.97
N ILE A 554 -13.05 9.59 -14.84
CA ILE A 554 -11.87 8.87 -14.32
C ILE A 554 -12.34 7.52 -13.79
N HIS A 555 -11.73 6.42 -14.26
CA HIS A 555 -12.09 5.06 -13.84
C HIS A 555 -11.62 4.78 -12.39
N LYS A 556 -12.31 3.88 -11.65
CA LYS A 556 -11.98 3.56 -10.24
C LYS A 556 -10.51 3.19 -10.00
N ARG A 557 -9.88 2.46 -10.93
CA ARG A 557 -8.43 2.15 -10.84
C ARG A 557 -7.54 3.39 -11.00
N GLN A 558 -7.92 4.34 -11.84
CA GLN A 558 -7.19 5.60 -12.04
C GLN A 558 -7.37 6.55 -10.85
N LEU A 559 -8.54 6.56 -10.20
CA LEU A 559 -8.77 7.26 -8.93
C LEU A 559 -7.83 6.73 -7.83
N LEU A 560 -7.72 5.40 -7.67
CA LEU A 560 -6.81 4.78 -6.71
C LEU A 560 -5.34 5.14 -6.99
N VAL A 561 -4.92 5.12 -8.28
CA VAL A 561 -3.57 5.54 -8.68
C VAL A 561 -3.35 7.04 -8.40
N LEU A 562 -4.34 7.89 -8.62
CA LEU A 562 -4.28 9.34 -8.33
C LEU A 562 -4.17 9.61 -6.82
N GLU A 563 -4.90 8.87 -6.00
CA GLU A 563 -4.80 8.89 -4.52
C GLU A 563 -3.37 8.50 -4.07
N LYS A 564 -2.83 7.37 -4.55
CA LYS A 564 -1.47 6.94 -4.19
C LYS A 564 -0.39 7.90 -4.70
N LEU A 565 -0.52 8.42 -5.92
CA LEU A 565 0.38 9.45 -6.46
C LEU A 565 0.32 10.75 -5.66
N ASN A 566 -0.86 11.17 -5.18
CA ASN A 566 -1.01 12.35 -4.35
C ASN A 566 -0.36 12.13 -2.96
N SER A 567 -0.57 10.97 -2.35
CA SER A 567 0.08 10.58 -1.09
C SER A 567 1.61 10.54 -1.22
N TRP A 568 2.14 9.91 -2.28
CA TRP A 568 3.57 9.90 -2.57
C TRP A 568 4.13 11.30 -2.83
N ARG A 569 3.42 12.15 -3.61
CA ARG A 569 3.80 13.56 -3.80
C ARG A 569 3.88 14.31 -2.47
N HIS A 570 2.95 14.06 -1.55
CA HIS A 570 2.94 14.68 -0.22
C HIS A 570 4.15 14.23 0.62
N GLN A 571 4.47 12.93 0.62
CA GLN A 571 5.64 12.36 1.30
C GLN A 571 6.98 12.89 0.73
N ILE A 572 7.12 12.94 -0.59
CA ILE A 572 8.33 13.48 -1.26
C ILE A 572 8.45 15.00 -1.07
N ALA A 573 7.33 15.72 -1.08
CA ALA A 573 7.30 17.14 -0.75
C ALA A 573 7.81 17.38 0.68
N GLN A 574 7.31 16.59 1.64
CA GLN A 574 7.76 16.60 3.04
C GLN A 574 9.25 16.30 3.19
N TYR A 575 9.73 15.24 2.55
CA TYR A 575 11.12 14.80 2.64
C TYR A 575 12.12 15.81 2.05
N LEU A 576 11.73 16.50 0.97
CA LEU A 576 12.59 17.47 0.27
C LEU A 576 12.40 18.93 0.74
N ASP A 577 11.55 19.18 1.75
CA ASP A 577 10.97 20.47 2.13
C ASP A 577 10.64 21.37 0.91
N LYS A 578 9.70 20.89 0.09
CA LYS A 578 9.24 21.60 -1.12
C LYS A 578 7.73 21.66 -1.19
N ASN A 579 7.21 22.72 -1.80
CA ASN A 579 5.79 22.84 -2.08
C ASN A 579 5.27 21.61 -2.86
N VAL A 580 4.10 21.08 -2.44
CA VAL A 580 3.48 19.88 -3.04
C VAL A 580 3.18 20.06 -4.54
N GLY A 581 2.96 21.30 -5.01
CA GLY A 581 2.80 21.64 -6.42
C GLY A 581 4.11 21.64 -7.23
N CYS A 582 5.26 21.87 -6.58
CA CYS A 582 6.58 21.90 -7.21
C CYS A 582 7.16 20.48 -7.43
N VAL A 583 6.80 19.51 -6.58
CA VAL A 583 7.06 18.09 -6.86
C VAL A 583 6.31 17.71 -8.15
N LEU A 584 7.04 17.20 -9.15
CA LEU A 584 6.53 16.99 -10.52
C LEU A 584 5.93 18.26 -11.17
N SER A 585 6.59 19.42 -11.05
CA SER A 585 6.20 20.62 -11.80
C SER A 585 6.31 20.43 -13.33
N LYS A 586 5.50 21.16 -14.11
CA LYS A 586 5.48 21.13 -15.60
C LYS A 586 6.67 21.86 -16.26
N SER A 587 7.81 21.93 -15.57
CA SER A 587 9.02 22.64 -16.00
C SER A 587 9.87 21.71 -16.86
N ILE A 588 10.10 22.05 -18.14
CA ILE A 588 10.97 21.26 -19.00
C ILE A 588 12.41 21.39 -18.53
N LYS A 589 13.05 20.26 -18.26
CA LYS A 589 14.48 20.18 -17.95
C LYS A 589 15.25 20.03 -19.26
N LEU A 590 15.82 21.12 -19.75
CA LEU A 590 16.71 21.11 -20.93
C LEU A 590 17.90 20.17 -20.65
N LYS A 591 18.30 19.34 -21.62
CA LYS A 591 19.44 18.40 -21.47
C LYS A 591 20.80 19.02 -21.77
N PHE A 592 20.81 20.06 -22.61
CA PHE A 592 22.00 20.75 -23.08
C PHE A 592 21.85 22.25 -22.96
N CYS A 593 22.94 22.95 -22.68
CA CYS A 593 22.99 24.41 -22.62
C CYS A 593 23.48 25.03 -23.93
N GLU A 594 23.15 26.31 -24.14
CA GLU A 594 23.76 27.12 -25.20
C GLU A 594 25.31 27.07 -25.07
N ASN A 595 26.02 26.99 -26.19
CA ASN A 595 27.47 26.85 -26.28
C ASN A 595 28.09 25.54 -25.74
N GLU A 596 27.30 24.57 -25.27
CA GLU A 596 27.80 23.23 -24.89
C GLU A 596 28.36 22.48 -26.11
N ARG A 597 29.48 21.76 -25.93
CA ARG A 597 30.04 20.85 -26.97
C ARG A 597 29.33 19.51 -26.89
N VAL A 598 28.89 19.02 -28.03
CA VAL A 598 28.02 17.85 -28.17
C VAL A 598 28.41 17.01 -29.38
N LEU A 599 27.94 15.78 -29.44
CA LEU A 599 28.04 14.92 -30.61
C LEU A 599 26.65 14.83 -31.24
N CYS A 600 26.52 15.22 -32.51
CA CYS A 600 25.24 15.20 -33.23
C CYS A 600 25.26 14.10 -34.29
N TYR A 601 24.21 13.30 -34.36
CA TYR A 601 23.99 12.40 -35.51
C TYR A 601 23.77 13.23 -36.78
N GLU A 602 24.23 12.71 -37.91
CA GLU A 602 23.82 13.21 -39.23
C GLU A 602 22.27 13.18 -39.34
N PRO A 603 21.59 14.33 -39.44
CA PRO A 603 20.12 14.37 -39.44
C PRO A 603 19.49 13.97 -40.79
N ASP A 604 20.28 13.90 -41.88
CA ASP A 604 19.81 13.46 -43.19
C ASP A 604 19.74 11.92 -43.29
N PRO A 605 18.54 11.31 -43.35
CA PRO A 605 18.39 9.86 -43.39
C PRO A 605 18.84 9.23 -44.71
N THR A 606 19.25 10.01 -45.71
CA THR A 606 19.80 9.51 -46.98
C THR A 606 21.32 9.27 -46.94
N LYS A 607 21.98 9.61 -45.82
CA LYS A 607 23.42 9.45 -45.61
C LYS A 607 23.74 8.32 -44.61
N ALA A 608 25.01 7.94 -44.51
CA ALA A 608 25.47 7.00 -43.50
C ALA A 608 25.34 7.61 -42.09
N LYS A 609 24.86 6.82 -41.12
CA LYS A 609 24.58 7.27 -39.75
C LYS A 609 25.88 7.43 -38.95
N VAL A 610 26.53 8.58 -39.11
CA VAL A 610 27.74 8.98 -38.37
C VAL A 610 27.44 10.04 -37.29
N LEU A 611 28.38 10.23 -36.37
CA LEU A 611 28.36 11.27 -35.33
C LEU A 611 29.40 12.36 -35.63
N TYR A 612 28.97 13.62 -35.61
CA TYR A 612 29.80 14.79 -35.87
C TYR A 612 30.12 15.59 -34.61
N ASP A 613 31.35 16.11 -34.54
CA ASP A 613 31.77 17.10 -33.55
C ASP A 613 30.98 18.39 -33.73
N SER A 614 30.26 18.78 -32.68
CA SER A 614 29.20 19.78 -32.76
C SER A 614 29.15 20.71 -31.55
N LYS A 615 28.42 21.80 -31.68
CA LYS A 615 28.17 22.79 -30.60
C LYS A 615 26.74 23.29 -30.66
N VAL A 616 26.09 23.46 -29.51
CA VAL A 616 24.79 24.14 -29.40
C VAL A 616 24.98 25.65 -29.58
N LEU A 617 24.14 26.30 -30.39
CA LEU A 617 24.10 27.76 -30.56
C LEU A 617 22.83 28.42 -30.02
N ASP A 618 21.70 27.71 -29.99
CA ASP A 618 20.40 28.19 -29.48
C ASP A 618 19.52 26.99 -29.09
N VAL A 619 18.49 27.22 -28.26
CA VAL A 619 17.59 26.19 -27.72
C VAL A 619 16.14 26.67 -27.78
N VAL A 620 15.39 26.18 -28.77
CA VAL A 620 14.02 26.62 -29.06
C VAL A 620 13.00 25.64 -28.46
N VAL A 621 12.06 26.18 -27.68
CA VAL A 621 10.96 25.41 -27.07
C VAL A 621 9.69 25.56 -27.88
N ALA A 622 9.50 24.66 -28.85
CA ALA A 622 8.33 24.60 -29.71
C ALA A 622 7.11 23.95 -29.03
N LYS A 623 5.99 23.84 -29.76
CA LYS A 623 4.83 23.02 -29.40
C LYS A 623 4.41 22.17 -30.60
N ASP A 624 4.08 20.90 -30.36
CA ASP A 624 3.50 20.03 -31.37
C ASP A 624 2.03 20.37 -31.67
N GLN A 625 1.47 19.71 -32.69
CA GLN A 625 0.08 19.89 -33.11
C GLN A 625 -0.96 19.44 -32.06
N ARG A 626 -0.54 18.84 -30.95
CA ARG A 626 -1.36 18.46 -29.78
C ARG A 626 -1.10 19.35 -28.57
N GLY A 627 -0.37 20.46 -28.74
CA GLY A 627 -0.03 21.42 -27.69
C GLY A 627 1.06 20.97 -26.71
N ARG A 628 1.67 19.80 -26.91
CA ARG A 628 2.78 19.31 -26.09
C ARG A 628 4.03 20.09 -26.46
N LYS A 629 4.73 20.62 -25.46
CA LYS A 629 5.98 21.35 -25.69
C LYS A 629 7.12 20.40 -26.08
N THR A 630 7.88 20.75 -27.10
CA THR A 630 9.07 20.04 -27.59
C THR A 630 10.30 20.95 -27.51
N VAL A 631 11.51 20.40 -27.56
CA VAL A 631 12.76 21.16 -27.54
C VAL A 631 13.59 20.80 -28.77
N GLU A 632 14.03 21.82 -29.50
CA GLU A 632 14.91 21.72 -30.65
C GLU A 632 16.18 22.53 -30.38
N TYR A 633 17.33 21.96 -30.71
CA TYR A 633 18.64 22.55 -30.46
C TYR A 633 19.23 22.99 -31.81
N LEU A 634 19.67 24.25 -31.92
CA LEU A 634 20.41 24.71 -33.09
C LEU A 634 21.86 24.22 -32.98
N ILE A 635 22.26 23.34 -33.89
CA ILE A 635 23.56 22.69 -33.87
C ILE A 635 24.48 23.21 -34.98
N HIS A 636 25.68 23.62 -34.56
CA HIS A 636 26.81 24.01 -35.40
C HIS A 636 27.77 22.83 -35.57
N PHE A 637 28.20 22.55 -36.80
CA PHE A 637 29.01 21.36 -37.13
C PHE A 637 30.47 21.72 -37.45
N GLN A 638 31.42 20.92 -36.95
CA GLN A 638 32.84 21.08 -37.23
C GLN A 638 33.23 20.35 -38.54
N VAL A 639 33.95 21.04 -39.43
CA VAL A 639 34.31 20.55 -40.77
C VAL A 639 35.83 20.50 -40.93
N ILE A 640 36.31 19.49 -41.66
CA ILE A 640 37.72 19.31 -42.04
C ILE A 640 37.84 19.53 -43.54
N VAL A 641 38.75 20.41 -43.97
CA VAL A 641 38.99 20.70 -45.39
C VAL A 641 40.42 20.30 -45.77
N ALA A 642 40.53 19.38 -46.73
CA ALA A 642 41.81 18.93 -47.29
C ALA A 642 42.08 19.64 -48.64
N LEU A 643 42.99 20.62 -48.65
CA LEU A 643 43.45 21.27 -49.87
C LEU A 643 44.59 20.46 -50.50
N PHE A 644 44.30 19.75 -51.59
CA PHE A 644 45.32 19.08 -52.38
C PHE A 644 46.16 20.07 -53.20
N ARG A 645 47.43 20.22 -52.83
CA ARG A 645 48.52 20.56 -53.76
C ARG A 645 49.56 19.43 -53.72
N PRO A 646 50.25 19.13 -54.84
CA PRO A 646 51.34 18.17 -54.81
C PRO A 646 52.42 18.63 -53.81
N GLN A 647 52.95 17.67 -53.05
CA GLN A 647 54.06 17.80 -52.08
C GLN A 647 53.77 18.42 -50.69
N LEU A 648 52.55 18.81 -50.31
CA LEU A 648 52.21 18.98 -48.89
C LEU A 648 50.70 18.82 -48.58
N ILE A 649 50.36 17.95 -47.63
CA ILE A 649 49.02 17.90 -47.02
C ILE A 649 49.04 18.78 -45.77
N LYS A 650 48.12 19.74 -45.69
CA LYS A 650 47.91 20.57 -44.49
C LYS A 650 46.42 20.63 -44.18
N MET A 651 46.00 19.89 -43.16
CA MET A 651 44.59 19.81 -42.75
C MET A 651 44.19 21.08 -42.01
N PHE A 652 43.10 21.72 -42.42
CA PHE A 652 42.44 22.76 -41.64
C PHE A 652 41.19 22.19 -40.99
N GLN A 653 41.14 22.25 -39.66
CA GLN A 653 39.92 22.07 -38.86
C GLN A 653 39.26 23.43 -38.68
N GLY A 654 37.97 23.55 -38.97
CA GLY A 654 37.23 24.80 -38.82
C GLY A 654 35.73 24.58 -38.65
N TRP A 655 35.05 25.60 -38.14
CA TRP A 655 33.58 25.59 -38.02
C TRP A 655 32.96 26.31 -39.21
N ASN A 656 31.80 25.86 -39.69
CA ASN A 656 31.20 26.40 -40.91
C ASN A 656 29.66 26.47 -40.83
N SER A 657 29.12 27.68 -40.74
CA SER A 657 27.70 27.94 -40.51
C SER A 657 26.76 27.56 -41.66
N SER A 658 27.27 27.18 -42.84
CA SER A 658 26.42 26.65 -43.92
C SER A 658 25.71 25.34 -43.55
N TRP A 659 26.22 24.64 -42.54
CA TRP A 659 25.72 23.33 -42.07
C TRP A 659 24.80 23.42 -40.85
N ASP A 660 24.51 24.62 -40.34
CA ASP A 660 23.80 24.77 -39.06
C ASP A 660 22.31 24.42 -39.18
N ARG A 661 21.82 23.50 -38.34
CA ARG A 661 20.43 23.00 -38.40
C ARG A 661 19.83 22.88 -37.00
N TYR A 662 18.53 23.13 -36.91
CA TYR A 662 17.74 22.69 -35.76
C TYR A 662 17.57 21.17 -35.81
N VAL A 663 17.78 20.50 -34.68
CA VAL A 663 17.55 19.06 -34.53
C VAL A 663 16.79 18.77 -33.24
N SER A 664 16.00 17.70 -33.27
CA SER A 664 15.33 17.14 -32.10
C SER A 664 16.36 16.61 -31.09
N GLU A 665 16.00 16.61 -29.80
CA GLU A 665 16.83 16.15 -28.69
C GLU A 665 17.40 14.73 -28.88
N GLU A 666 16.71 13.88 -29.64
CA GLU A 666 17.13 12.49 -29.93
C GLU A 666 18.36 12.38 -30.86
N TYR A 667 18.72 13.45 -31.56
CA TYR A 667 19.90 13.49 -32.43
C TYR A 667 21.18 13.96 -31.72
N VAL A 668 21.07 14.45 -30.47
CA VAL A 668 22.18 15.11 -29.74
C VAL A 668 22.61 14.27 -28.54
N LEU A 669 23.91 14.00 -28.44
CA LEU A 669 24.56 13.27 -27.35
C LEU A 669 25.61 14.14 -26.65
N LYS A 670 25.84 13.90 -25.34
CA LYS A 670 26.94 14.57 -24.61
C LYS A 670 28.29 14.03 -25.06
N ASP A 671 29.30 14.89 -25.06
CA ASP A 671 30.69 14.53 -25.34
C ASP A 671 31.29 13.74 -24.16
N THR A 672 31.05 12.43 -24.14
CA THR A 672 31.56 11.48 -23.14
C THR A 672 32.45 10.41 -23.79
N PRO A 673 33.34 9.73 -23.05
CA PRO A 673 34.25 8.72 -23.61
C PRO A 673 33.53 7.59 -24.36
N GLU A 674 32.34 7.21 -23.92
CA GLU A 674 31.51 6.14 -24.48
C GLU A 674 30.89 6.58 -25.81
N ASN A 675 30.32 7.79 -25.86
CA ASN A 675 29.79 8.37 -27.10
C ASN A 675 30.91 8.68 -28.11
N ARG A 676 32.11 9.01 -27.63
CA ARG A 676 33.33 9.13 -28.44
C ARG A 676 33.85 7.79 -28.97
N GLN A 677 33.58 6.68 -28.30
CA GLN A 677 33.85 5.36 -28.87
C GLN A 677 32.79 5.01 -29.92
N LEU A 678 31.51 5.23 -29.64
CA LEU A 678 30.41 5.05 -30.61
C LEU A 678 30.64 5.86 -31.90
N GLN A 679 31.20 7.08 -31.81
CA GLN A 679 31.59 7.89 -32.96
C GLN A 679 32.64 7.18 -33.85
N LYS A 680 33.63 6.50 -33.27
CA LYS A 680 34.64 5.73 -34.02
C LYS A 680 34.02 4.49 -34.65
N ASP A 681 33.26 3.72 -33.87
CA ASP A 681 32.62 2.48 -34.32
C ASP A 681 31.68 2.72 -35.51
N LEU A 682 30.97 3.86 -35.54
CA LEU A 682 30.11 4.26 -36.66
C LEU A 682 30.89 4.74 -37.88
N ALA A 683 32.04 5.41 -37.70
CA ALA A 683 32.92 5.78 -38.80
C ALA A 683 33.56 4.55 -39.45
N GLU A 684 34.04 3.60 -38.64
CA GLU A 684 34.62 2.33 -39.08
C GLU A 684 33.60 1.46 -39.83
N LYS A 685 32.39 1.29 -39.28
CA LYS A 685 31.28 0.60 -39.96
C LYS A 685 30.85 1.29 -41.27
N SER A 686 31.09 2.59 -41.40
CA SER A 686 30.86 3.35 -42.63
C SER A 686 32.03 3.30 -43.63
N GLN A 687 33.12 2.59 -43.30
CA GLN A 687 34.38 2.55 -44.06
C GLN A 687 35.01 3.94 -44.30
N LEU A 688 34.75 4.90 -43.40
CA LEU A 688 35.30 6.26 -43.47
C LEU A 688 36.45 6.40 -42.48
N GLN A 689 37.62 6.83 -42.97
CA GLN A 689 38.70 7.25 -42.07
C GLN A 689 38.25 8.48 -41.24
N LEU A 690 38.64 8.49 -39.97
CA LEU A 690 38.29 9.54 -39.03
C LEU A 690 38.91 10.89 -39.47
N GLY A 691 38.13 11.69 -40.20
CA GLY A 691 38.52 12.98 -40.77
C GLY A 691 38.39 13.11 -42.30
N ALA A 692 37.98 12.05 -43.01
CA ALA A 692 37.79 12.07 -44.46
C ALA A 692 36.32 12.32 -44.86
N TYR A 693 35.87 13.57 -44.75
CA TYR A 693 34.49 13.97 -45.11
C TYR A 693 34.42 14.84 -46.37
N LEU A 694 33.39 14.61 -47.20
CA LEU A 694 32.97 15.35 -48.40
C LEU A 694 33.88 15.29 -49.66
N TYR A 695 33.59 14.37 -50.59
CA TYR A 695 33.15 14.71 -51.96
C TYR A 695 32.64 13.48 -52.74
N ARG A 696 31.70 13.68 -53.67
CA ARG A 696 31.21 12.69 -54.67
C ARG A 696 31.16 13.36 -56.05
N ARG A 697 31.38 12.64 -57.16
CA ARG A 697 31.10 13.18 -58.51
C ARG A 697 30.76 12.09 -59.56
N ASP A 698 29.83 12.42 -60.44
CA ASP A 698 29.17 11.49 -61.37
C ASP A 698 29.92 11.19 -62.68
N ARG A 699 29.50 10.11 -63.36
CA ARG A 699 29.52 10.02 -64.84
C ARG A 699 28.31 9.25 -65.37
N LYS A 700 27.87 9.57 -66.60
CA LYS A 700 26.59 9.13 -67.22
C LYS A 700 26.74 8.96 -68.73
N LYS A 701 25.87 8.16 -69.38
CA LYS A 701 25.90 7.65 -70.79
C LYS A 701 26.84 6.42 -70.97
N SER A 702 26.61 5.43 -71.85
CA SER A 702 25.68 5.27 -73.01
C SER A 702 25.41 3.77 -73.36
N ARG A 703 24.30 3.48 -74.08
CA ARG A 703 23.98 2.43 -75.13
C ARG A 703 24.86 1.12 -75.25
N LYS A 704 24.41 -0.07 -75.71
CA LYS A 704 23.17 -0.64 -76.34
C LYS A 704 23.32 -2.20 -76.50
N THR A 705 22.23 -3.02 -76.47
CA THR A 705 22.00 -4.36 -77.17
C THR A 705 23.04 -5.52 -77.07
N SER A 706 22.77 -6.84 -77.19
CA SER A 706 21.58 -7.72 -77.31
C SER A 706 21.96 -9.25 -77.27
N THR A 707 21.07 -10.14 -76.75
CA THR A 707 21.07 -11.65 -76.88
C THR A 707 22.27 -12.42 -76.25
N THR A 708 22.35 -13.77 -76.09
CA THR A 708 21.61 -14.97 -76.61
C THR A 708 21.57 -16.15 -75.57
N ALA A 709 21.46 -17.44 -76.00
CA ALA A 709 21.50 -18.74 -75.24
C ALA A 709 22.09 -19.85 -76.20
N PRO A 710 22.19 -21.19 -75.93
CA PRO A 710 21.72 -22.07 -74.80
C PRO A 710 22.67 -23.27 -74.38
N SER A 711 22.13 -24.27 -73.63
CA SER A 711 22.59 -25.71 -73.43
C SER A 711 23.80 -26.01 -72.49
N SER A 712 24.01 -27.22 -71.88
CA SER A 712 23.15 -28.40 -71.51
C SER A 712 23.87 -29.43 -70.58
N ASP A 713 23.12 -30.39 -69.97
CA ASP A 713 23.48 -31.75 -69.41
C ASP A 713 24.50 -31.85 -68.20
N ASP A 714 24.69 -32.91 -67.37
CA ASP A 714 24.03 -34.23 -67.08
C ASP A 714 24.43 -34.83 -65.67
N CYS A 715 23.75 -35.91 -65.17
CA CYS A 715 24.16 -37.08 -64.31
C CYS A 715 25.16 -37.00 -63.08
N SER A 716 25.29 -37.94 -62.10
CA SER A 716 24.50 -39.10 -61.54
C SER A 716 25.16 -39.79 -60.28
N SER A 717 24.35 -40.48 -59.43
CA SER A 717 24.64 -41.71 -58.59
C SER A 717 25.50 -41.74 -57.28
N GLY A 718 25.09 -42.59 -56.30
CA GLY A 718 25.91 -43.11 -55.15
C GLY A 718 25.14 -43.55 -53.86
N SER A 719 25.45 -44.72 -53.25
CA SER A 719 24.75 -45.34 -52.05
C SER A 719 25.69 -46.35 -51.29
N PRO A 720 25.33 -47.19 -50.27
CA PRO A 720 24.34 -47.16 -49.14
C PRO A 720 24.85 -47.79 -47.77
N THR A 721 23.93 -48.13 -46.82
CA THR A 721 24.00 -49.16 -45.69
C THR A 721 24.78 -48.84 -44.37
N ARG A 722 24.54 -49.41 -43.15
CA ARG A 722 23.68 -50.54 -42.62
C ARG A 722 23.46 -50.54 -41.05
N MET A 723 22.30 -51.03 -40.52
CA MET A 723 22.02 -51.96 -39.35
C MET A 723 22.67 -51.79 -37.92
N ASP A 724 22.17 -52.26 -36.74
CA ASP A 724 20.99 -53.07 -36.29
C ASP A 724 20.75 -53.09 -34.71
N THR A 725 19.55 -53.52 -34.22
CA THR A 725 19.16 -54.12 -32.88
C THR A 725 19.26 -53.36 -31.51
N ASP A 726 18.72 -53.80 -30.33
CA ASP A 726 17.36 -54.26 -29.86
C ASP A 726 17.27 -54.49 -28.28
N ASP A 727 16.06 -54.47 -27.66
CA ASP A 727 15.55 -54.96 -26.32
C ASP A 727 16.17 -54.57 -24.92
N GLY A 728 15.49 -54.66 -23.74
CA GLY A 728 14.06 -54.92 -23.37
C GLY A 728 13.76 -55.27 -21.86
N GLN A 729 12.51 -55.07 -21.37
CA GLN A 729 11.83 -55.58 -20.10
C GLN A 729 12.39 -55.16 -18.69
N GLY A 730 11.71 -55.24 -17.52
CA GLY A 730 10.31 -55.56 -17.09
C GLY A 730 10.17 -55.80 -15.52
N VAL A 731 8.95 -56.07 -14.98
CA VAL A 731 8.56 -56.54 -13.59
C VAL A 731 7.91 -55.51 -12.60
N THR A 732 7.09 -55.98 -11.62
CA THR A 732 6.10 -55.25 -10.78
C THR A 732 5.92 -55.80 -9.34
N SER A 733 5.35 -55.02 -8.38
CA SER A 733 4.31 -55.43 -7.38
C SER A 733 3.93 -54.36 -6.28
N SER A 734 2.65 -54.38 -5.85
CA SER A 734 1.99 -54.04 -4.53
C SER A 734 2.65 -53.11 -3.46
N SER A 735 1.92 -52.33 -2.64
CA SER A 735 0.45 -52.20 -2.37
C SER A 735 0.09 -50.99 -1.46
N GLU A 736 -1.22 -50.78 -1.27
CA GLU A 736 -1.95 -49.99 -0.25
C GLU A 736 -2.29 -48.52 -0.59
N ASP A 737 -3.56 -48.17 -0.36
CA ASP A 737 -4.18 -46.86 -0.60
C ASP A 737 -4.42 -46.13 0.73
N ASP A 738 -4.16 -44.82 0.78
CA ASP A 738 -4.91 -43.88 1.61
C ASP A 738 -5.17 -42.61 0.78
N SER A 739 -6.33 -41.98 0.97
CA SER A 739 -6.78 -40.84 0.16
C SER A 739 -7.55 -39.83 1.00
N SER A 740 -6.80 -39.02 1.74
CA SER A 740 -7.30 -37.77 2.31
C SER A 740 -7.68 -36.79 1.20
N ILE A 741 -8.85 -36.17 1.32
CA ILE A 741 -9.15 -34.92 0.59
C ILE A 741 -8.41 -33.81 1.34
N GLU A 742 -7.26 -33.42 0.81
CA GLU A 742 -6.45 -32.33 1.32
C GLU A 742 -7.18 -30.99 1.14
N GLU A 743 -6.85 -30.01 1.97
CA GLU A 743 -7.19 -28.62 1.66
C GLU A 743 -6.44 -28.23 0.37
N GLU A 744 -7.07 -27.48 -0.56
CA GLU A 744 -6.40 -26.91 -1.74
C GLU A 744 -5.44 -25.77 -1.34
N THR A 745 -4.43 -26.13 -0.56
CA THR A 745 -3.25 -25.32 -0.29
C THR A 745 -2.37 -25.31 -1.54
N VAL A 746 -1.79 -24.16 -1.84
CA VAL A 746 -0.90 -23.99 -2.99
C VAL A 746 0.39 -24.81 -2.82
N PRO A 747 0.66 -25.82 -3.67
CA PRO A 747 1.84 -26.65 -3.55
C PRO A 747 3.01 -26.01 -4.30
N ILE A 748 3.70 -25.07 -3.67
CA ILE A 748 5.08 -24.76 -4.04
C ILE A 748 5.97 -25.68 -3.20
N GLU A 749 6.21 -26.88 -3.71
CA GLU A 749 7.01 -27.87 -2.99
C GLU A 749 8.50 -27.60 -3.15
N LEU A 750 9.17 -27.26 -2.04
CA LEU A 750 10.63 -27.27 -1.98
C LEU A 750 11.14 -28.71 -1.96
N THR A 751 12.12 -28.98 -2.83
CA THR A 751 12.81 -30.28 -2.93
C THR A 751 13.37 -30.73 -1.58
N PRO A 752 13.45 -32.04 -1.29
CA PRO A 752 13.99 -32.55 -0.04
C PRO A 752 15.38 -32.01 0.30
N GLU A 753 16.22 -31.74 -0.71
CA GLU A 753 17.59 -31.26 -0.49
C GLU A 753 17.70 -29.75 -0.29
N LEU A 754 16.81 -28.94 -0.90
CA LEU A 754 16.69 -27.53 -0.54
C LEU A 754 16.11 -27.38 0.89
N ARG A 755 15.21 -28.29 1.30
CA ARG A 755 14.72 -28.40 2.69
C ARG A 755 15.86 -28.74 3.66
N ALA A 756 16.71 -29.72 3.32
CA ALA A 756 17.90 -30.06 4.10
C ALA A 756 18.91 -28.89 4.18
N CYS A 757 19.04 -28.05 3.14
CA CYS A 757 19.84 -26.84 3.19
C CYS A 757 19.28 -25.79 4.16
N LEU A 758 17.95 -25.65 4.25
CA LEU A 758 17.29 -24.76 5.23
C LEU A 758 17.41 -25.27 6.67
N GLU A 759 17.33 -26.59 6.88
CA GLU A 759 17.59 -27.22 8.19
C GLU A 759 19.05 -27.02 8.63
N GLN A 760 20.00 -27.11 7.69
CA GLN A 760 21.41 -26.83 7.93
C GLN A 760 21.64 -25.34 8.26
N ASP A 761 21.06 -24.42 7.48
CA ASP A 761 21.08 -22.97 7.69
C ASP A 761 20.59 -22.58 9.10
N TYR A 762 19.41 -23.08 9.49
CA TYR A 762 18.84 -22.89 10.82
C TYR A 762 19.80 -23.35 11.94
N CYS A 763 20.44 -24.51 11.76
CA CYS A 763 21.40 -25.09 12.71
C CYS A 763 22.72 -24.29 12.77
N LEU A 764 23.26 -23.87 11.63
CA LEU A 764 24.48 -23.05 11.57
C LEU A 764 24.30 -21.71 12.29
N ILE A 765 23.13 -21.09 12.12
CA ILE A 765 22.85 -19.77 12.66
C ILE A 765 22.41 -19.83 14.12
N ASN A 766 21.38 -20.61 14.44
CA ASN A 766 20.78 -20.62 15.78
C ASN A 766 21.48 -21.57 16.76
N THR A 767 22.19 -22.60 16.29
CA THR A 767 22.86 -23.60 17.14
C THR A 767 24.39 -23.45 17.14
N LYS A 768 25.03 -23.18 15.99
CA LYS A 768 26.48 -22.92 15.91
C LYS A 768 26.89 -21.44 16.02
N ASN A 769 25.93 -20.50 16.14
CA ASN A 769 26.17 -19.05 16.26
C ASN A 769 27.05 -18.49 15.13
N LYS A 770 26.77 -18.89 13.88
CA LYS A 770 27.38 -18.32 12.67
C LYS A 770 26.43 -17.34 11.97
N LEU A 771 26.95 -16.52 11.07
CA LEU A 771 26.18 -15.63 10.21
C LEU A 771 26.57 -15.86 8.74
N VAL A 772 25.67 -15.62 7.79
CA VAL A 772 26.02 -15.68 6.36
C VAL A 772 26.97 -14.53 6.01
N LYS A 773 28.00 -14.79 5.21
CA LYS A 773 28.93 -13.77 4.70
C LYS A 773 28.19 -12.79 3.79
N LEU A 774 28.27 -11.50 4.09
CA LEU A 774 27.72 -10.41 3.25
C LEU A 774 28.85 -9.50 2.72
N PRO A 775 28.75 -8.99 1.47
CA PRO A 775 27.77 -9.37 0.45
C PRO A 775 27.95 -10.84 0.03
N ALA A 776 26.84 -11.49 -0.31
CA ALA A 776 26.81 -12.89 -0.70
C ALA A 776 27.21 -13.08 -2.17
N GLU A 777 27.93 -14.18 -2.44
CA GLU A 777 28.51 -14.49 -3.75
C GLU A 777 28.06 -15.91 -4.16
N PRO A 778 27.11 -16.09 -5.10
CA PRO A 778 26.37 -15.06 -5.85
C PRO A 778 25.22 -14.40 -5.04
N ASN A 779 24.90 -13.15 -5.40
CA ASN A 779 23.73 -12.44 -4.87
C ASN A 779 22.44 -12.76 -5.66
N VAL A 780 21.29 -12.39 -5.10
CA VAL A 780 19.96 -12.71 -5.66
C VAL A 780 19.79 -12.23 -7.11
N VAL A 781 20.23 -11.01 -7.45
CA VAL A 781 20.16 -10.51 -8.85
C VAL A 781 20.97 -11.41 -9.80
N THR A 782 22.19 -11.78 -9.40
CA THR A 782 23.06 -12.67 -10.21
C THR A 782 22.40 -14.03 -10.43
N ILE A 783 21.77 -14.60 -9.39
CA ILE A 783 21.06 -15.88 -9.46
C ILE A 783 19.87 -15.81 -10.44
N LEU A 784 19.03 -14.80 -10.33
CA LEU A 784 17.84 -14.63 -11.18
C LEU A 784 18.23 -14.36 -12.65
N GLU A 785 19.28 -13.58 -12.90
CA GLU A 785 19.82 -13.34 -14.25
C GLU A 785 20.51 -14.58 -14.84
N ASN A 786 21.16 -15.41 -14.01
CA ASN A 786 21.72 -16.70 -14.42
C ASN A 786 20.61 -17.68 -14.83
N TYR A 787 19.55 -17.79 -14.02
CA TYR A 787 18.39 -18.62 -14.35
C TYR A 787 17.71 -18.18 -15.65
N TRP A 788 17.45 -16.89 -15.86
CA TRP A 788 16.82 -16.45 -17.11
C TRP A 788 17.66 -16.83 -18.34
N ARG A 789 19.00 -16.77 -18.23
CA ARG A 789 19.91 -17.23 -19.29
C ARG A 789 19.85 -18.75 -19.50
N HIS A 790 19.75 -19.55 -18.44
CA HIS A 790 19.50 -21.00 -18.53
C HIS A 790 18.15 -21.28 -19.21
N TYR A 791 17.06 -20.69 -18.72
CA TYR A 791 15.70 -20.86 -19.25
C TYR A 791 15.60 -20.45 -20.72
N ALA A 792 16.22 -19.34 -21.11
CA ALA A 792 16.23 -18.85 -22.49
C ALA A 792 16.99 -19.79 -23.44
N ASN A 793 18.13 -20.33 -23.00
CA ASN A 793 18.85 -21.35 -23.76
C ASN A 793 18.00 -22.62 -23.93
N GLY A 794 17.29 -23.06 -22.88
CA GLY A 794 16.35 -24.20 -22.95
C GLY A 794 15.26 -24.01 -24.00
N GLN A 795 14.54 -22.89 -23.98
CA GLN A 795 13.48 -22.60 -24.96
C GLN A 795 13.99 -22.50 -26.41
N ILE A 796 15.27 -22.17 -26.62
CA ILE A 796 15.90 -22.07 -27.95
C ILE A 796 16.40 -23.43 -28.44
N SER A 797 16.89 -24.31 -27.55
CA SER A 797 17.15 -25.73 -27.89
C SER A 797 15.86 -26.44 -28.31
N ASP A 798 14.76 -26.22 -27.58
CA ASP A 798 13.42 -26.78 -27.84
C ASP A 798 12.86 -26.40 -29.23
N LEU A 799 13.23 -25.22 -29.75
CA LEU A 799 12.93 -24.78 -31.13
C LEU A 799 13.76 -25.51 -32.19
N ASN A 800 15.02 -25.80 -31.91
CA ASN A 800 15.96 -26.34 -32.89
C ASN A 800 15.75 -27.85 -33.13
N GLU A 801 15.62 -28.65 -32.08
CA GLU A 801 15.59 -30.12 -32.18
C GLU A 801 14.47 -30.66 -33.10
N LYS A 802 13.27 -30.06 -33.02
CA LYS A 802 12.08 -30.52 -33.75
C LYS A 802 12.09 -30.15 -35.25
N THR A 803 13.21 -29.61 -35.75
CA THR A 803 13.47 -29.43 -37.19
C THR A 803 13.98 -30.70 -37.87
N SER A 804 14.56 -31.64 -37.10
CA SER A 804 15.43 -32.70 -37.62
C SER A 804 14.80 -34.10 -37.77
N GLN A 805 13.48 -34.26 -37.58
CA GLN A 805 12.80 -35.54 -37.82
C GLN A 805 11.53 -35.39 -38.70
N ARG A 806 11.46 -36.16 -39.79
CA ARG A 806 10.27 -36.31 -40.66
C ARG A 806 9.94 -37.80 -40.84
N HIS A 807 8.72 -38.17 -40.43
CA HIS A 807 8.10 -39.50 -40.53
C HIS A 807 8.75 -40.57 -39.61
N ARG A 808 8.01 -41.54 -39.06
CA ARG A 808 6.66 -42.06 -39.39
C ARG A 808 5.71 -42.10 -38.17
N TYR A 809 4.47 -42.54 -38.44
CA TYR A 809 3.31 -42.75 -37.56
C TYR A 809 2.49 -41.50 -37.16
N PRO A 810 1.15 -41.63 -36.96
CA PRO A 810 0.24 -40.50 -36.86
C PRO A 810 -0.22 -40.18 -35.43
N PHE A 811 -0.48 -38.89 -35.20
CA PHE A 811 -1.36 -38.33 -34.17
C PHE A 811 -1.21 -38.82 -32.71
N ASN A 812 -0.51 -38.00 -31.92
CA ASN A 812 -1.24 -37.22 -30.92
C ASN A 812 -0.75 -35.77 -30.89
N ASN A 813 -1.60 -34.85 -30.39
CA ASN A 813 -1.63 -33.47 -30.88
C ASN A 813 -0.67 -32.51 -30.15
N THR A 814 0.61 -32.47 -30.55
CA THR A 814 1.57 -31.44 -30.11
C THR A 814 1.63 -30.28 -31.10
N GLN A 815 1.21 -29.10 -30.66
CA GLN A 815 1.30 -27.87 -31.46
C GLN A 815 2.77 -27.44 -31.65
N ARG A 816 3.10 -26.96 -32.85
CA ARG A 816 4.36 -26.22 -33.09
C ARG A 816 4.33 -24.91 -32.29
N ARG A 817 5.19 -24.77 -31.27
CA ARG A 817 5.50 -23.46 -30.68
C ARG A 817 6.07 -22.56 -31.77
N ARG A 818 5.57 -21.33 -31.90
CA ARG A 818 6.09 -20.32 -32.83
C ARG A 818 7.20 -19.51 -32.14
N PRO A 819 8.10 -18.83 -32.88
CA PRO A 819 9.04 -17.87 -32.28
C PRO A 819 8.34 -16.80 -31.43
N GLU A 820 7.12 -16.42 -31.86
CA GLU A 820 6.18 -15.55 -31.17
C GLU A 820 5.82 -16.06 -29.75
N ASP A 821 5.57 -17.36 -29.61
CA ASP A 821 5.21 -18.00 -28.34
C ASP A 821 6.43 -18.12 -27.42
N VAL A 822 7.63 -18.33 -27.99
CA VAL A 822 8.88 -18.35 -27.20
C VAL A 822 9.21 -16.95 -26.68
N GLN A 823 9.17 -15.90 -27.51
CA GLN A 823 9.38 -14.53 -27.02
C GLN A 823 8.38 -14.16 -25.91
N ARG A 824 7.12 -14.60 -26.03
CA ARG A 824 6.10 -14.43 -24.99
C ARG A 824 6.51 -15.13 -23.68
N ASN A 825 6.97 -16.38 -23.73
CA ASN A 825 7.42 -17.11 -22.54
C ASN A 825 8.66 -16.49 -21.89
N LEU A 826 9.61 -15.95 -22.68
CA LEU A 826 10.78 -15.24 -22.15
C LEU A 826 10.42 -13.93 -21.45
N ASN A 827 9.41 -13.21 -21.96
CA ASN A 827 8.87 -12.02 -21.32
C ASN A 827 8.16 -12.36 -20.00
N ILE A 828 7.28 -13.38 -20.00
CA ILE A 828 6.59 -13.84 -18.78
C ILE A 828 7.59 -14.31 -17.72
N CYS A 829 8.62 -15.06 -18.11
CA CYS A 829 9.72 -15.45 -17.23
C CYS A 829 10.41 -14.22 -16.61
N SER A 830 10.70 -13.18 -17.41
CA SER A 830 11.28 -11.93 -16.89
C SER A 830 10.34 -11.18 -15.93
N GLU A 831 9.03 -11.19 -16.16
CA GLU A 831 8.04 -10.56 -15.26
C GLU A 831 7.91 -11.33 -13.93
N VAL A 832 7.94 -12.67 -13.96
CA VAL A 832 7.93 -13.52 -12.75
C VAL A 832 9.20 -13.31 -11.92
N LEU A 833 10.38 -13.24 -12.55
CA LEU A 833 11.64 -13.05 -11.85
C LEU A 833 11.79 -11.65 -11.25
N ASP A 834 11.30 -10.59 -11.91
CA ASP A 834 11.24 -9.26 -11.30
C ASP A 834 10.22 -9.20 -10.15
N GLY A 835 9.10 -9.94 -10.26
CA GLY A 835 8.15 -10.14 -9.16
C GLY A 835 8.79 -10.81 -7.93
N ILE A 836 9.56 -11.89 -8.15
CA ILE A 836 10.33 -12.56 -7.09
C ILE A 836 11.37 -11.61 -6.47
N ARG A 837 12.10 -10.84 -7.29
CA ARG A 837 13.07 -9.83 -6.82
C ARG A 837 12.39 -8.75 -5.96
N LEU A 838 11.28 -8.17 -6.43
CA LEU A 838 10.52 -7.15 -5.70
C LEU A 838 9.97 -7.68 -4.37
N TYR A 839 9.47 -8.91 -4.35
CA TYR A 839 8.97 -9.53 -3.13
C TYR A 839 10.11 -9.86 -2.14
N PHE A 840 11.27 -10.29 -2.64
CA PHE A 840 12.48 -10.46 -1.82
C PHE A 840 12.96 -9.14 -1.20
N ASP A 841 13.14 -8.09 -2.02
CA ASP A 841 13.58 -6.76 -1.58
C ASP A 841 12.63 -6.14 -0.53
N TYR A 842 11.33 -6.48 -0.57
CA TYR A 842 10.33 -6.02 0.39
C TYR A 842 10.29 -6.84 1.68
N THR A 843 10.43 -8.17 1.62
CA THR A 843 10.19 -9.08 2.76
C THR A 843 11.42 -9.46 3.56
N VAL A 844 12.63 -9.32 3.01
CA VAL A 844 13.85 -9.88 3.62
C VAL A 844 14.07 -9.42 5.06
N ASN A 845 14.00 -8.11 5.33
CA ASN A 845 14.25 -7.52 6.65
C ASN A 845 13.23 -7.93 7.71
N ASP A 846 11.96 -8.10 7.31
CA ASP A 846 10.82 -8.31 8.19
C ASP A 846 10.53 -9.80 8.44
N LEU A 847 10.78 -10.67 7.45
CA LEU A 847 10.28 -12.06 7.43
C LEU A 847 11.33 -13.14 7.12
N LEU A 848 12.45 -12.82 6.46
CA LEU A 848 13.40 -13.86 5.98
C LEU A 848 14.70 -13.94 6.82
N LEU A 849 15.03 -12.90 7.58
CA LEU A 849 16.20 -12.88 8.47
C LEU A 849 15.87 -13.45 9.85
N TYR A 850 16.76 -14.26 10.40
CA TYR A 850 16.75 -14.63 11.80
C TYR A 850 17.16 -13.42 12.66
N LYS A 851 16.71 -13.39 13.93
CA LYS A 851 16.94 -12.27 14.88
C LYS A 851 18.42 -11.91 15.12
N CYS A 852 19.35 -12.81 14.78
CA CYS A 852 20.79 -12.62 14.87
C CYS A 852 21.44 -12.07 13.59
N GLU A 853 20.76 -12.14 12.44
CA GLU A 853 21.16 -11.54 11.15
C GLU A 853 20.59 -10.11 10.99
N GLN A 854 19.52 -9.78 11.73
CA GLN A 854 18.97 -8.41 11.77
C GLN A 854 20.03 -7.41 12.23
N GLY A 855 20.20 -6.32 11.48
CA GLY A 855 21.25 -5.32 11.70
C GLY A 855 22.64 -5.69 11.17
N GLN A 856 22.87 -6.88 10.60
CA GLN A 856 24.20 -7.29 10.11
C GLN A 856 24.77 -6.33 9.04
N ILE A 857 23.91 -5.77 8.18
CA ILE A 857 24.26 -4.73 7.18
C ILE A 857 24.77 -3.42 7.83
N GLU A 858 24.30 -3.09 9.03
CA GLU A 858 24.66 -1.86 9.75
C GLU A 858 25.98 -2.02 10.51
N THR A 859 26.39 -3.26 10.80
CA THR A 859 27.71 -3.56 11.34
C THR A 859 28.80 -3.38 10.29
N LYS A 860 29.98 -2.89 10.71
CA LYS A 860 31.12 -2.62 9.81
C LYS A 860 31.80 -3.88 9.21
N GLN A 861 31.16 -5.05 9.27
CA GLN A 861 31.59 -6.24 8.57
C GLN A 861 31.29 -6.16 7.06
N ALA A 862 30.23 -5.47 6.66
CA ALA A 862 29.85 -5.27 5.26
C ALA A 862 30.71 -4.18 4.59
N VAL A 863 31.92 -4.54 4.15
CA VAL A 863 32.79 -3.64 3.37
C VAL A 863 32.32 -3.59 1.91
N TYR A 864 31.59 -2.53 1.56
CA TYR A 864 31.14 -2.26 0.18
C TYR A 864 32.29 -1.80 -0.73
N THR A 865 33.12 -2.74 -1.18
CA THR A 865 34.01 -2.51 -2.32
C THR A 865 33.18 -2.19 -3.56
N SER A 866 33.47 -1.08 -4.23
CA SER A 866 32.79 -0.73 -5.49
C SER A 866 33.05 -1.81 -6.54
N ILE A 867 31.97 -2.37 -7.11
CA ILE A 867 32.03 -3.51 -8.03
C ILE A 867 32.69 -3.09 -9.35
N HIS A 868 34.01 -3.28 -9.44
CA HIS A 868 34.74 -3.17 -10.70
C HIS A 868 34.48 -4.40 -11.56
N LEU A 869 33.93 -4.18 -12.76
CA LEU A 869 33.82 -5.20 -13.81
C LEU A 869 35.19 -5.39 -14.46
N ASP A 870 35.96 -6.38 -13.99
CA ASP A 870 37.26 -6.72 -14.56
C ASP A 870 37.14 -7.29 -15.98
N LYS A 871 38.07 -6.88 -16.84
CA LYS A 871 38.10 -7.20 -18.27
C LYS A 871 39.10 -8.31 -18.61
N GLU A 872 38.89 -9.53 -18.12
CA GLU A 872 39.71 -10.69 -18.52
C GLU A 872 38.90 -11.89 -19.02
N VAL A 873 38.53 -11.86 -20.30
CA VAL A 873 38.71 -13.03 -21.18
C VAL A 873 39.32 -12.52 -22.49
N SER A 874 40.52 -13.01 -22.82
CA SER A 874 41.20 -12.71 -24.08
C SER A 874 41.03 -13.85 -25.08
N SER A 875 41.12 -13.52 -26.38
CA SER A 875 41.28 -14.46 -27.50
C SER A 875 40.27 -15.62 -27.64
N SER A 876 39.23 -15.40 -28.43
CA SER A 876 39.13 -16.09 -29.74
C SER A 876 38.12 -15.41 -30.68
N LYS A 877 38.24 -15.70 -31.97
CA LYS A 877 37.43 -15.19 -33.10
C LYS A 877 36.57 -16.36 -33.61
N ASN A 878 35.37 -16.22 -34.19
CA ASN A 878 34.56 -15.06 -34.61
C ASN A 878 33.08 -15.27 -34.23
N GLU A 879 32.25 -14.23 -34.31
CA GLU A 879 30.80 -14.29 -34.05
C GLU A 879 30.02 -13.48 -35.12
N VAL A 880 29.02 -14.07 -35.81
CA VAL A 880 28.14 -13.32 -36.73
C VAL A 880 26.68 -13.83 -36.69
N SER A 881 25.79 -12.93 -36.26
CA SER A 881 24.36 -12.72 -36.60
C SER A 881 23.45 -13.90 -37.00
N TYR A 882 22.33 -14.01 -36.25
CA TYR A 882 21.02 -14.30 -36.86
C TYR A 882 19.95 -13.44 -36.17
N MET A 883 19.50 -12.35 -36.82
CA MET A 883 18.44 -11.48 -36.29
C MET A 883 17.66 -10.78 -37.43
N ASP A 884 16.83 -11.58 -38.09
CA ASP A 884 15.71 -11.14 -38.93
C ASP A 884 14.57 -12.12 -38.64
N TYR A 885 13.56 -11.73 -37.85
CA TYR A 885 12.17 -12.29 -37.81
C TYR A 885 11.26 -11.79 -36.65
N ILE A 886 11.59 -10.70 -35.93
CA ILE A 886 10.64 -10.10 -34.94
C ILE A 886 10.40 -8.61 -35.21
N THR A 887 9.36 -8.33 -36.01
CA THR A 887 8.72 -7.00 -36.10
C THR A 887 7.22 -7.15 -36.31
N TYR A 888 6.42 -6.92 -35.26
CA TYR A 888 4.96 -6.89 -35.37
C TYR A 888 4.45 -5.51 -35.82
N PRO A 889 3.42 -5.44 -36.70
CA PRO A 889 2.65 -4.22 -36.92
C PRO A 889 1.58 -4.03 -35.83
N ASN A 890 1.32 -2.78 -35.46
CA ASN A 890 0.12 -2.42 -34.68
C ASN A 890 -1.16 -2.71 -35.48
N ASN A 891 -2.27 -2.98 -34.78
CA ASN A 891 -3.54 -2.30 -35.09
C ASN A 891 -4.54 -2.33 -33.94
N HIS A 892 -5.49 -1.40 -34.00
CA HIS A 892 -6.57 -1.21 -33.05
C HIS A 892 -7.75 -2.17 -33.28
N ASP A 893 -8.61 -2.17 -32.26
CA ASP A 893 -9.98 -2.66 -32.16
C ASP A 893 -10.81 -2.64 -33.45
N ASP A 894 -11.61 -3.69 -33.66
CA ASP A 894 -13.06 -3.52 -33.79
C ASP A 894 -13.84 -4.84 -33.59
N TYR A 895 -15.03 -4.78 -33.01
CA TYR A 895 -15.90 -5.96 -32.80
C TYR A 895 -17.39 -5.59 -32.82
N GLN A 896 -18.05 -5.69 -33.99
CA GLN A 896 -19.49 -5.99 -34.04
C GLN A 896 -19.97 -6.50 -35.41
N ASN A 897 -20.67 -7.65 -35.39
CA ASN A 897 -21.73 -8.14 -36.29
C ASN A 897 -21.65 -8.00 -37.84
N GLY A 898 -22.32 -8.94 -38.54
CA GLY A 898 -22.96 -8.56 -39.82
C GLY A 898 -22.73 -9.42 -41.08
N ASN A 899 -22.43 -10.71 -40.92
CA ASN A 899 -22.49 -11.75 -41.97
C ASN A 899 -23.39 -11.46 -43.21
N ARG A 900 -22.80 -11.17 -44.39
CA ARG A 900 -23.16 -11.78 -45.71
C ARG A 900 -22.29 -11.35 -46.91
N GLN A 901 -22.50 -12.05 -48.03
CA GLN A 901 -21.58 -12.23 -49.16
C GLN A 901 -21.67 -11.20 -50.30
N ALA A 902 -20.52 -11.02 -50.98
CA ALA A 902 -20.34 -10.91 -52.44
C ALA A 902 -20.69 -9.63 -53.26
N MET A 903 -19.68 -9.26 -54.07
CA MET A 903 -19.71 -8.66 -55.42
C MET A 903 -20.42 -7.33 -55.73
N GLN A 904 -19.58 -6.32 -55.98
CA GLN A 904 -19.55 -5.46 -57.18
C GLN A 904 -20.89 -4.95 -57.80
N ARG A 905 -21.09 -3.62 -57.85
CA ARG A 905 -20.86 -2.82 -59.09
C ARG A 905 -20.98 -1.29 -58.90
N LYS A 906 -20.53 -0.56 -59.92
CA LYS A 906 -20.24 0.89 -59.95
C LYS A 906 -21.47 1.78 -60.25
N ARG A 907 -21.28 3.09 -59.99
CA ARG A 907 -22.06 4.31 -60.39
C ARG A 907 -23.26 4.60 -59.47
N SER A 908 -23.38 5.75 -58.78
CA SER A 908 -23.06 7.19 -59.03
C SER A 908 -24.25 7.98 -59.60
N LEU A 909 -24.61 9.10 -58.94
CA LEU A 909 -24.65 10.44 -59.54
C LEU A 909 -25.06 11.54 -58.52
N ARG A 910 -24.34 12.68 -58.56
CA ARG A 910 -24.78 14.06 -58.20
C ARG A 910 -25.10 14.41 -56.72
N SER A 911 -24.91 15.65 -56.26
CA SER A 911 -24.07 16.77 -56.76
C SER A 911 -24.02 17.97 -55.80
N ASN A 912 -22.90 18.72 -55.85
CA ASN A 912 -22.75 20.15 -55.50
C ASN A 912 -22.77 20.52 -54.00
N LYS A 913 -22.03 21.54 -53.53
CA LYS A 913 -21.18 22.53 -54.24
C LYS A 913 -20.07 23.12 -53.33
N SER A 914 -18.92 23.46 -53.93
CA SER A 914 -17.99 24.61 -53.62
C SER A 914 -17.53 24.89 -52.17
N THR A 915 -16.28 25.28 -51.85
CA THR A 915 -14.98 25.51 -52.55
C THR A 915 -13.98 25.92 -51.44
N ASP A 916 -12.64 25.76 -51.48
CA ASP A 916 -11.69 25.10 -52.40
C ASP A 916 -10.35 24.84 -51.62
N ALA A 917 -9.46 23.93 -52.03
CA ALA A 917 -8.22 24.14 -52.83
C ALA A 917 -7.17 25.11 -52.22
N VAL A 918 -5.84 24.92 -52.27
CA VAL A 918 -4.88 24.08 -53.04
C VAL A 918 -3.70 23.72 -52.07
N SER A 919 -2.87 22.66 -52.14
CA SER A 919 -2.50 21.59 -53.10
C SER A 919 -2.73 20.17 -52.47
N ASN A 920 -2.31 18.96 -52.92
CA ASN A 920 -1.38 18.36 -53.91
C ASN A 920 0.15 18.36 -53.56
N GLY A 921 0.92 17.27 -53.71
CA GLY A 921 0.66 15.88 -54.16
C GLY A 921 1.73 14.90 -53.61
N ASN A 922 1.53 13.57 -53.55
CA ASN A 922 1.65 12.57 -54.66
C ASN A 922 3.06 12.52 -55.31
N SER A 923 3.66 11.36 -55.65
CA SER A 923 3.12 9.98 -55.81
C SER A 923 4.21 8.93 -56.18
N GLN A 924 3.96 7.63 -55.93
CA GLN A 924 4.36 6.46 -56.79
C GLN A 924 5.88 6.13 -56.94
N ASP A 925 6.35 4.93 -57.37
CA ASP A 925 5.69 3.62 -57.62
C ASP A 925 6.64 2.38 -57.55
N SER A 926 6.03 1.19 -57.51
CA SER A 926 6.44 -0.12 -58.10
C SER A 926 7.89 -0.68 -58.08
N ALA A 927 8.11 -1.69 -57.22
CA ALA A 927 8.29 -3.15 -57.56
C ALA A 927 9.47 -3.76 -58.39
N LYS A 928 9.79 -5.02 -58.01
CA LYS A 928 10.41 -6.17 -58.76
C LYS A 928 11.95 -6.39 -58.86
N ALA A 929 12.47 -7.11 -57.87
CA ALA A 929 13.08 -8.46 -57.93
C ALA A 929 14.12 -8.88 -59.01
N LYS A 930 15.24 -9.52 -58.56
CA LYS A 930 15.62 -10.92 -58.93
C LYS A 930 16.87 -11.52 -58.23
N ALA A 931 16.75 -12.82 -57.88
CA ALA A 931 17.69 -13.95 -58.11
C ALA A 931 19.12 -14.05 -57.47
N SER A 932 19.27 -15.08 -56.63
CA SER A 932 20.30 -16.17 -56.63
C SER A 932 21.82 -15.92 -56.68
N SER A 933 22.56 -16.55 -55.75
CA SER A 933 23.69 -17.45 -56.05
C SER A 933 24.12 -18.30 -54.83
N SER A 934 24.97 -19.30 -55.06
CA SER A 934 25.57 -20.24 -54.10
C SER A 934 26.86 -20.84 -54.73
N VAL A 935 27.73 -21.58 -54.04
CA VAL A 935 27.68 -22.11 -52.66
C VAL A 935 28.81 -21.48 -51.80
N ASP A 936 29.74 -22.10 -51.04
CA ASP A 936 30.10 -23.50 -50.75
C ASP A 936 30.75 -23.69 -49.36
N ASN A 937 31.05 -24.95 -49.03
CA ASN A 937 31.72 -25.55 -47.87
C ASN A 937 33.01 -24.81 -47.39
N ASN A 938 33.43 -24.84 -46.10
CA ASN A 938 33.38 -25.96 -45.16
C ASN A 938 33.34 -25.53 -43.66
N ASP A 939 32.61 -26.29 -42.83
CA ASP A 939 32.60 -26.46 -41.36
C ASP A 939 33.30 -25.47 -40.39
N SER A 940 32.51 -24.82 -39.52
CA SER A 940 32.36 -25.19 -38.09
C SER A 940 31.42 -24.22 -37.34
N CYS A 941 30.81 -24.65 -36.22
CA CYS A 941 29.68 -23.95 -35.57
C CYS A 941 30.05 -23.37 -34.17
N GLY A 942 29.50 -22.21 -33.82
CA GLY A 942 29.66 -21.55 -32.52
C GLY A 942 28.58 -20.47 -32.26
N SER A 943 28.25 -20.21 -30.99
CA SER A 943 27.06 -19.44 -30.57
C SER A 943 27.40 -18.24 -29.66
N ARG A 944 26.43 -17.32 -29.49
CA ARG A 944 26.51 -16.14 -28.61
C ARG A 944 25.52 -16.25 -27.44
N PRO A 945 25.87 -15.78 -26.22
CA PRO A 945 24.96 -15.79 -25.08
C PRO A 945 23.93 -14.64 -25.13
N LEU A 946 22.77 -14.88 -24.53
CA LEU A 946 21.71 -13.90 -24.29
C LEU A 946 21.97 -13.16 -22.97
N SER A 947 21.46 -11.93 -22.82
CA SER A 947 21.60 -11.16 -21.58
C SER A 947 20.33 -10.38 -21.21
N LEU A 948 19.66 -10.82 -20.16
CA LEU A 948 18.74 -10.00 -19.38
C LEU A 948 19.55 -9.25 -18.31
N ARG A 949 19.08 -8.05 -17.94
CA ARG A 949 19.38 -7.39 -16.66
C ARG A 949 18.08 -7.06 -15.95
N LEU A 950 17.99 -7.41 -14.67
CA LEU A 950 16.79 -7.16 -13.86
C LEU A 950 16.82 -5.77 -13.20
N LEU A 951 18.00 -5.16 -13.06
CA LEU A 951 18.16 -3.81 -12.54
C LEU A 951 18.69 -2.83 -13.61
N PRO A 952 18.29 -1.54 -13.57
CA PRO A 952 18.96 -0.49 -14.32
C PRO A 952 20.41 -0.27 -13.86
N GLU A 953 21.30 0.14 -14.77
CA GLU A 953 22.74 0.32 -14.48
C GLU A 953 23.05 1.27 -13.30
N HIS A 954 22.19 2.26 -13.04
CA HIS A 954 22.36 3.17 -11.91
C HIS A 954 22.08 2.54 -10.55
N VAL A 955 21.32 1.44 -10.48
CA VAL A 955 20.95 0.78 -9.21
C VAL A 955 22.07 -0.10 -8.67
N TYR A 956 22.87 -0.75 -9.55
CA TYR A 956 24.09 -1.46 -9.12
C TYR A 956 25.15 -0.53 -8.49
N ASN A 957 25.02 0.78 -8.72
CA ASN A 957 25.91 1.82 -8.19
C ASN A 957 25.27 2.64 -7.05
N GLN A 958 24.11 2.22 -6.55
CA GLN A 958 23.41 2.91 -5.47
C GLN A 958 24.02 2.57 -4.10
N GLN A 959 24.14 3.56 -3.22
CA GLN A 959 24.49 3.36 -1.81
C GLN A 959 23.39 3.94 -0.89
N PRO A 960 22.90 3.20 0.11
CA PRO A 960 23.12 1.76 0.30
C PRO A 960 22.54 0.94 -0.89
N PRO A 961 23.16 -0.19 -1.25
CA PRO A 961 22.65 -1.06 -2.32
C PRO A 961 21.34 -1.76 -1.88
N PRO A 962 20.43 -2.07 -2.83
CA PRO A 962 19.21 -2.83 -2.53
C PRO A 962 19.51 -4.26 -2.02
N PRO A 963 18.63 -4.86 -1.20
CA PRO A 963 18.88 -6.15 -0.57
C PRO A 963 19.23 -7.29 -1.54
N CYS A 964 18.61 -7.33 -2.73
CA CYS A 964 18.90 -8.32 -3.77
C CYS A 964 20.33 -8.28 -4.34
N LEU A 965 21.11 -7.21 -4.08
CA LEU A 965 22.54 -7.13 -4.39
C LEU A 965 23.45 -7.51 -3.20
N VAL A 966 22.90 -7.61 -1.98
CA VAL A 966 23.66 -7.90 -0.75
C VAL A 966 23.46 -9.35 -0.29
N TYR A 967 22.23 -9.85 -0.34
CA TYR A 967 21.89 -11.22 0.05
C TYR A 967 21.95 -12.19 -1.14
N GLY A 968 22.03 -13.49 -0.84
CA GLY A 968 22.23 -14.57 -1.82
C GLY A 968 21.42 -15.84 -1.53
N ALA A 969 21.74 -16.92 -2.25
CA ALA A 969 20.91 -18.11 -2.45
C ALA A 969 20.05 -18.57 -1.26
N ILE A 970 20.65 -18.81 -0.08
CA ILE A 970 19.91 -19.33 1.08
C ILE A 970 18.73 -18.44 1.52
N HIS A 971 18.91 -17.12 1.48
CA HIS A 971 17.84 -16.16 1.81
C HIS A 971 16.71 -16.19 0.77
N LEU A 972 17.04 -16.45 -0.49
CA LEU A 972 16.07 -16.61 -1.57
C LEU A 972 15.31 -17.94 -1.43
N THR A 973 15.96 -19.01 -0.98
CA THR A 973 15.28 -20.28 -0.64
C THR A 973 14.31 -20.11 0.53
N ARG A 974 14.65 -19.31 1.56
CA ARG A 974 13.72 -18.94 2.65
C ARG A 974 12.45 -18.25 2.13
N LEU A 975 12.53 -17.49 1.03
CA LEU A 975 11.37 -16.82 0.42
C LEU A 975 10.29 -17.83 -0.05
N PHE A 976 10.69 -18.94 -0.66
CA PHE A 976 9.75 -19.92 -1.22
C PHE A 976 8.98 -20.70 -0.15
N VAL A 977 9.51 -20.79 1.08
CA VAL A 977 8.75 -21.27 2.26
C VAL A 977 7.56 -20.35 2.58
N LYS A 978 7.68 -19.05 2.29
CA LYS A 978 6.71 -18.00 2.62
C LYS A 978 5.93 -17.44 1.43
N LEU A 979 6.20 -17.93 0.22
CA LEU A 979 5.48 -17.53 -0.98
C LEU A 979 4.04 -18.10 -1.04
N PRO A 980 3.75 -19.37 -0.65
CA PRO A 980 2.38 -19.89 -0.60
C PRO A 980 1.44 -19.09 0.30
N GLU A 981 1.90 -18.67 1.48
CA GLU A 981 1.11 -17.87 2.44
C GLU A 981 0.61 -16.55 1.83
N LEU A 982 1.43 -15.90 0.99
CA LEU A 982 1.05 -14.70 0.26
C LEU A 982 0.13 -15.00 -0.93
N LEU A 983 0.48 -16.00 -1.73
CA LEU A 983 -0.26 -16.30 -2.96
C LEU A 983 -1.68 -16.80 -2.68
N ASN A 984 -1.90 -17.53 -1.58
CA ASN A 984 -3.23 -17.88 -1.08
C ASN A 984 -4.12 -16.67 -0.78
N ALA A 985 -3.54 -15.50 -0.50
CA ALA A 985 -4.26 -14.24 -0.27
C ALA A 985 -4.53 -13.43 -1.55
N ALA A 986 -4.03 -13.87 -2.71
CA ALA A 986 -4.13 -13.16 -3.98
C ALA A 986 -5.24 -13.75 -4.88
N THR A 987 -6.27 -12.97 -5.19
CA THR A 987 -7.33 -13.38 -6.12
C THR A 987 -6.83 -13.40 -7.57
N ILE A 988 -6.20 -14.50 -7.97
CA ILE A 988 -5.61 -14.73 -9.30
C ILE A 988 -6.52 -15.65 -10.14
N ASP A 989 -6.57 -15.40 -11.45
CA ASP A 989 -7.29 -16.24 -12.41
C ASP A 989 -6.55 -17.56 -12.66
N GLU A 990 -7.27 -18.69 -12.67
CA GLU A 990 -6.75 -20.07 -12.76
C GLU A 990 -5.70 -20.26 -13.87
N LYS A 991 -5.85 -19.60 -15.03
CA LYS A 991 -4.92 -19.75 -16.16
C LYS A 991 -3.62 -18.98 -15.95
N LYS A 992 -3.68 -17.86 -15.23
CA LYS A 992 -2.49 -17.12 -14.77
C LYS A 992 -1.81 -17.87 -13.63
N TRP A 993 -2.62 -18.48 -12.77
CA TRP A 993 -2.19 -19.30 -11.65
C TRP A 993 -1.28 -20.46 -12.10
N THR A 994 -1.76 -21.31 -13.02
CA THR A 994 -0.94 -22.39 -13.60
C THR A 994 0.31 -21.86 -14.30
N THR A 995 0.24 -20.68 -14.94
CA THR A 995 1.41 -20.08 -15.60
C THR A 995 2.48 -19.64 -14.58
N LEU A 996 2.08 -19.07 -13.44
CA LEU A 996 2.99 -18.62 -12.38
C LEU A 996 3.71 -19.79 -11.69
N LEU A 997 2.99 -20.87 -11.36
CA LEU A 997 3.59 -22.06 -10.75
C LEU A 997 4.66 -22.69 -11.66
N ASN A 998 4.34 -22.98 -12.93
CA ASN A 998 5.32 -23.55 -13.89
C ASN A 998 6.65 -22.76 -13.98
N HIS A 999 6.64 -21.43 -13.86
CA HIS A 999 7.85 -20.59 -13.83
C HIS A 999 8.53 -20.52 -12.45
N THR A 1000 7.80 -20.83 -11.38
CA THR A 1000 8.32 -20.92 -10.00
C THR A 1000 8.99 -22.28 -9.76
N ASP A 1001 8.32 -23.36 -10.16
CA ASP A 1001 8.79 -24.74 -9.96
C ASP A 1001 10.09 -24.98 -10.73
N THR A 1002 10.13 -24.59 -12.01
CA THR A 1002 11.36 -24.68 -12.83
C THR A 1002 12.48 -23.74 -12.37
N PHE A 1003 12.22 -22.77 -11.49
CA PHE A 1003 13.27 -21.99 -10.82
C PHE A 1003 13.75 -22.67 -9.53
N ILE A 1004 12.86 -23.36 -8.80
CA ILE A 1004 13.21 -24.20 -7.64
C ILE A 1004 14.08 -25.39 -8.08
N ASP A 1005 13.77 -26.03 -9.21
CA ASP A 1005 14.63 -27.05 -9.83
C ASP A 1005 16.04 -26.51 -10.11
N TYR A 1006 16.13 -25.31 -10.71
CA TYR A 1006 17.41 -24.66 -11.00
C TYR A 1006 18.22 -24.31 -9.74
N LEU A 1007 17.56 -23.93 -8.63
CA LEU A 1007 18.20 -23.77 -7.32
C LEU A 1007 18.67 -25.11 -6.74
N ASN A 1008 17.98 -26.21 -7.03
CA ASN A 1008 18.33 -27.57 -6.60
C ASN A 1008 19.51 -28.17 -7.40
N GLU A 1009 19.68 -27.78 -8.67
CA GLU A 1009 20.86 -28.11 -9.47
C GLU A 1009 22.12 -27.39 -8.94
N HIS A 1010 22.02 -26.08 -8.65
CA HIS A 1010 23.13 -25.23 -8.22
C HIS A 1010 23.49 -25.33 -6.73
N ARG A 1011 23.74 -26.55 -6.25
CA ARG A 1011 24.07 -26.84 -4.85
C ARG A 1011 25.36 -26.18 -4.37
N GLU A 1012 26.24 -25.74 -5.27
CA GLU A 1012 27.47 -25.05 -4.92
C GLU A 1012 27.26 -23.66 -4.32
N TRP A 1013 26.03 -23.10 -4.36
CA TRP A 1013 25.65 -21.84 -3.69
C TRP A 1013 25.19 -22.03 -2.24
N PHE A 1014 25.25 -23.26 -1.72
CA PHE A 1014 24.87 -23.61 -0.35
C PHE A 1014 26.04 -24.21 0.47
N GLY A 1015 25.84 -24.37 1.78
CA GLY A 1015 26.77 -25.03 2.71
C GLY A 1015 27.67 -24.10 3.54
N GLU A 1016 28.31 -24.68 4.57
CA GLU A 1016 28.98 -23.96 5.68
C GLU A 1016 30.12 -23.01 5.25
N LYS A 1017 30.68 -23.17 4.03
CA LYS A 1017 31.70 -22.28 3.45
C LYS A 1017 31.24 -20.82 3.25
N PHE A 1018 29.94 -20.56 3.23
CA PHE A 1018 29.36 -19.22 3.12
C PHE A 1018 29.10 -18.53 4.47
N TYR A 1019 29.50 -19.15 5.59
CA TYR A 1019 29.20 -18.68 6.93
C TYR A 1019 30.48 -18.25 7.65
N ILE A 1020 30.37 -17.19 8.45
CA ILE A 1020 31.42 -16.66 9.32
C ILE A 1020 31.02 -16.83 10.79
N ASP A 1021 31.99 -17.07 11.66
CA ASP A 1021 31.75 -17.15 13.10
C ASP A 1021 31.42 -15.75 13.65
N ARG A 1022 30.36 -15.65 14.47
CA ARG A 1022 29.88 -14.38 15.01
C ARG A 1022 30.75 -13.93 16.19
N GLN A 1023 31.48 -12.83 15.99
CA GLN A 1023 32.27 -12.12 17.01
C GLN A 1023 31.38 -11.30 17.96
#